data_AF-A0A661VA44-F1
#
_entry.id   AF-A0A661VA44-F1
#
_cell.length_a   1.000
_cell.length_b   1.000
_cell.length_c   1.000
_cell.angle_alpha   90.00
_cell.angle_beta   90.00
_cell.angle_gamma   90.00
#
_symmetry.space_group_name_H-M   'P 1'
#
loop_
_entity.id
_entity.type
_entity.pdbx_description
1 polymer ?
#
loop_
_entity_poly.entity_id
_entity_poly.type
_entity_poly.pdbx_seq_one_letter_code
_entity_poly.pdbx_strand_id
1 'polypeptide(L)'
;MQLSLDELRVGLVTDVGRVDDGTFNQYAYEGLMRAAEQHGLEPDVVETKSPAEYEANLRQLIERGDDLIVTIGSTTGPAVERLATRYPQVHFIIVDYEPSPDSKNVTGLVFSEDQAGFMAGALAGLITERGTVGFVGGMDVAPVRKFQRGFEHGLAYTNRRASVVQSFTDSFTDEEAGQRVGEEMVEQGADVVFAAAGLSGSAAIRSAAQKGAWVIGVDQDQWRTTFQNGQVAGAERLVTSAIKQVDRAVYTAITRAVEGKLHGGALHFDLSNDGVGLAPYHAADVAVPSEVRGKIVEIEDGLRTGQIHTQVGPQGEDLRKGLMVRLTTWNWQTAAMPFLAIFTALVIGGVFIAAFDPLVWEAFGSGVSVGLAAAWKSVAQAYVALFEGAFGNPARIAEGFGIYFQTGETTQLFKSIRPLTESLRISTPYIFAGLAVALGFRCGLFNIGAEGQYFVGGLASVYVGYSIKGLPWFVHLPLALAAGAAGGAFWAAIAGYLKAKTGAHEVINTIMLNYIAYRLADYLLQVGGPMARPGDFRPVSPEIEPTAYLPQIFPDNPSIRINAGLLLAVAMVGIVYWLLFKTTIGFEIRTVGANPRAARTAGMNVARNLVLAMALSGGLAGLAGAHDILGVLHFMPNAFFSGYGFDSIALALLGKSHPVGVLLASLLFGFLRAGAHRMQAPPAFVPIDIISVVQALIIIFIAAPEVVRLIYRIRAPKEKAEAIFTRGWGHV
;
A
#
# COMPACT_ATOMS: atom_id res chain seq x y z
N MET A 1 13.75 33.07 5.61
CA MET A 1 14.61 34.13 5.06
C MET A 1 13.68 35.25 4.66
N GLN A 2 13.84 36.46 5.22
CA GLN A 2 12.99 37.61 4.86
C GLN A 2 13.52 38.13 3.52
N LEU A 3 12.90 37.71 2.41
CA LEU A 3 13.17 38.25 1.08
C LEU A 3 12.62 39.68 1.04
N SER A 4 13.39 40.62 0.48
CA SER A 4 12.90 41.97 0.22
C SER A 4 11.82 41.92 -0.86
N LEU A 5 10.74 42.67 -0.64
CA LEU A 5 9.56 42.76 -1.50
C LEU A 5 9.86 43.04 -2.99
N ASP A 6 10.99 43.68 -3.27
CA ASP A 6 11.40 44.10 -4.62
C ASP A 6 12.02 42.98 -5.49
N GLU A 7 12.15 41.73 -5.01
CA GLU A 7 12.77 40.62 -5.74
C GLU A 7 11.95 39.31 -5.79
N LEU A 8 10.73 39.24 -5.22
CA LEU A 8 9.97 37.98 -5.14
C LEU A 8 9.44 37.53 -6.51
N ARG A 9 9.93 36.40 -7.00
CA ARG A 9 9.45 35.78 -8.26
C ARG A 9 8.43 34.68 -7.99
N VAL A 10 7.30 34.74 -8.69
CA VAL A 10 6.18 33.81 -8.47
C VAL A 10 5.88 33.03 -9.74
N GLY A 11 5.91 31.71 -9.63
CA GLY A 11 5.60 30.79 -10.70
C GLY A 11 4.26 30.08 -10.49
N LEU A 12 3.58 29.68 -11.56
CA LEU A 12 2.44 28.75 -11.52
C LEU A 12 2.59 27.64 -12.54
N VAL A 13 2.38 26.40 -12.08
CA VAL A 13 2.26 25.21 -12.93
C VAL A 13 0.83 24.69 -12.84
N THR A 14 0.13 24.66 -13.96
CA THR A 14 -1.20 24.05 -14.03
C THR A 14 -1.11 22.54 -13.81
N ASP A 15 -2.20 21.92 -13.39
CA ASP A 15 -2.34 20.48 -13.63
C ASP A 15 -2.51 20.21 -15.14
N VAL A 16 -3.06 19.06 -15.53
CA VAL A 16 -3.34 18.80 -16.95
C VAL A 16 -4.46 19.72 -17.43
N GLY A 17 -4.11 20.78 -18.14
CA GLY A 17 -5.09 21.77 -18.57
C GLY A 17 -4.47 23.10 -19.00
N ARG A 18 -5.33 24.11 -19.12
CA ARG A 18 -4.98 25.47 -19.52
C ARG A 18 -5.47 26.48 -18.50
N VAL A 19 -4.89 27.67 -18.48
CA VAL A 19 -5.30 28.74 -17.56
C VAL A 19 -6.65 29.39 -17.93
N ASP A 20 -7.23 29.05 -19.07
CA ASP A 20 -8.54 29.52 -19.54
C ASP A 20 -9.58 28.38 -19.64
N ASP A 21 -9.38 27.30 -18.87
CA ASP A 21 -10.20 26.10 -18.94
C ASP A 21 -11.61 26.23 -18.33
N GLY A 22 -11.98 27.38 -17.78
CA GLY A 22 -13.29 27.59 -17.15
C GLY A 22 -13.50 26.83 -15.84
N THR A 23 -12.45 26.22 -15.29
CA THR A 23 -12.49 25.33 -14.13
C THR A 23 -11.36 25.63 -13.13
N PHE A 24 -10.61 24.63 -12.69
CA PHE A 24 -9.74 24.72 -11.52
C PHE A 24 -8.45 25.49 -11.81
N ASN A 25 -7.86 25.34 -13.01
CA ASN A 25 -6.63 26.04 -13.37
C ASN A 25 -6.87 27.53 -13.57
N GLN A 26 -8.00 27.90 -14.18
CA GLN A 26 -8.33 29.30 -14.41
C GLN A 26 -8.38 30.10 -13.11
N TYR A 27 -8.95 29.57 -12.02
CA TYR A 27 -8.99 30.33 -10.78
C TYR A 27 -7.68 30.48 -10.06
N ALA A 28 -6.85 29.43 -10.07
CA ALA A 28 -5.52 29.57 -9.52
C ALA A 28 -4.73 30.65 -10.28
N TYR A 29 -4.88 30.70 -11.61
CA TYR A 29 -4.31 31.74 -12.44
C TYR A 29 -4.90 33.13 -12.15
N GLU A 30 -6.22 33.28 -12.04
CA GLU A 30 -6.85 34.56 -11.69
C GLU A 30 -6.41 35.05 -10.30
N GLY A 31 -6.31 34.15 -9.32
CA GLY A 31 -5.79 34.45 -7.99
C GLY A 31 -4.34 34.91 -8.00
N LEU A 32 -3.50 34.26 -8.80
CA LEU A 32 -2.11 34.66 -9.06
C LEU A 32 -2.05 36.04 -9.71
N MET A 33 -2.78 36.27 -10.79
CA MET A 33 -2.77 37.52 -11.53
C MET A 33 -3.27 38.69 -10.68
N ARG A 34 -4.31 38.48 -9.86
CA ARG A 34 -4.78 39.49 -8.90
C ARG A 34 -3.71 39.84 -7.86
N ALA A 35 -2.99 38.85 -7.34
CA ALA A 35 -1.91 39.09 -6.40
C ALA A 35 -0.74 39.81 -7.09
N ALA A 36 -0.44 39.44 -8.33
CA ALA A 36 0.60 40.06 -9.14
C ALA A 36 0.32 41.54 -9.43
N GLU A 37 -0.90 41.87 -9.85
CA GLU A 37 -1.32 43.25 -10.10
C GLU A 37 -1.21 44.11 -8.84
N GLN A 38 -1.68 43.59 -7.70
CA GLN A 38 -1.70 44.34 -6.44
C GLN A 38 -0.31 44.59 -5.85
N HIS A 39 0.59 43.61 -5.97
CA HIS A 39 1.91 43.65 -5.34
C HIS A 39 3.04 43.95 -6.34
N GLY A 40 2.73 44.22 -7.60
CA GLY A 40 3.71 44.54 -8.64
C GLY A 40 4.61 43.37 -9.03
N LEU A 41 4.09 42.13 -9.02
CA LEU A 41 4.85 40.92 -9.35
C LEU A 41 4.74 40.61 -10.86
N GLU A 42 5.76 39.98 -11.43
CA GLU A 42 5.74 39.45 -12.80
C GLU A 42 5.75 37.91 -12.77
N PRO A 43 4.57 37.26 -12.88
CA PRO A 43 4.49 35.82 -12.69
C PRO A 43 4.91 35.01 -13.92
N ASP A 44 5.65 33.93 -13.69
CA ASP A 44 5.97 32.92 -14.69
C ASP A 44 4.88 31.83 -14.71
N VAL A 45 4.30 31.51 -15.88
CA VAL A 45 3.20 30.52 -15.99
C VAL A 45 3.54 29.41 -16.98
N VAL A 46 3.33 28.15 -16.55
CA VAL A 46 3.57 26.96 -17.36
C VAL A 46 2.35 26.06 -17.36
N GLU A 47 1.77 25.85 -18.54
CA GLU A 47 0.66 24.92 -18.74
C GLU A 47 1.17 23.48 -18.95
N THR A 48 0.60 22.53 -18.22
CA THR A 48 0.94 21.12 -18.31
C THR A 48 0.01 20.39 -19.28
N LYS A 49 0.58 19.75 -20.30
CA LYS A 49 -0.19 19.00 -21.31
C LYS A 49 -0.41 17.54 -20.93
N SER A 50 0.52 16.96 -20.17
CA SER A 50 0.46 15.58 -19.73
C SER A 50 1.06 15.40 -18.34
N PRO A 51 0.60 14.42 -17.54
CA PRO A 51 1.13 14.19 -16.19
C PRO A 51 2.65 13.94 -16.17
N ALA A 52 3.23 13.44 -17.27
CA ALA A 52 4.66 13.14 -17.37
C ALA A 52 5.54 14.40 -17.45
N GLU A 53 4.99 15.52 -17.94
CA GLU A 53 5.70 16.80 -18.08
C GLU A 53 5.72 17.60 -16.77
N TYR A 54 4.84 17.27 -15.82
CA TYR A 54 4.59 18.08 -14.64
C TYR A 54 5.86 18.37 -13.80
N GLU A 55 6.68 17.34 -13.51
CA GLU A 55 7.92 17.55 -12.75
C GLU A 55 8.95 18.37 -13.53
N ALA A 56 8.98 18.27 -14.85
CA ALA A 56 9.85 19.08 -15.70
C ALA A 56 9.42 20.55 -15.71
N ASN A 57 8.11 20.81 -15.77
CA ASN A 57 7.53 22.15 -15.70
C ASN A 57 7.85 22.86 -14.37
N LEU A 58 7.79 22.13 -13.24
CA LEU A 58 8.20 22.68 -11.94
C LEU A 58 9.69 23.03 -11.90
N ARG A 59 10.55 22.16 -12.44
CA ARG A 59 11.99 22.44 -12.49
C ARG A 59 12.32 23.64 -13.36
N GLN A 60 11.59 23.82 -14.46
CA GLN A 60 11.75 24.98 -15.33
C GLN A 60 11.53 26.29 -14.58
N LEU A 61 10.50 26.39 -13.72
CA LEU A 61 10.25 27.58 -12.90
C LEU A 61 11.35 27.79 -11.83
N ILE A 62 11.76 26.70 -11.16
CA ILE A 62 12.87 26.75 -10.20
C ILE A 62 14.18 27.23 -10.87
N GLU A 63 14.47 26.77 -12.09
CA GLU A 63 15.66 27.17 -12.86
C GLU A 63 15.59 28.61 -13.36
N ARG A 64 14.39 29.16 -13.57
CA ARG A 64 14.16 30.59 -13.87
C ARG A 64 14.34 31.50 -12.65
N GLY A 65 14.41 30.91 -11.46
CA GLY A 65 14.61 31.62 -10.20
C GLY A 65 13.31 31.99 -9.50
N ASP A 66 12.20 31.30 -9.74
CA ASP A 66 10.96 31.50 -8.96
C ASP A 66 11.15 31.07 -7.50
N ASP A 67 10.88 32.00 -6.59
CA ASP A 67 10.96 31.80 -5.14
C ASP A 67 9.69 31.17 -4.57
N LEU A 68 8.55 31.43 -5.21
CA LEU A 68 7.23 30.95 -4.80
C LEU A 68 6.56 30.24 -5.97
N ILE A 69 6.23 28.96 -5.84
CA ILE A 69 5.62 28.19 -6.93
C ILE A 69 4.25 27.68 -6.53
N VAL A 70 3.22 28.10 -7.25
CA VAL A 70 1.83 27.64 -7.12
C VAL A 70 1.62 26.41 -7.99
N THR A 71 1.01 25.39 -7.39
CA THR A 71 0.70 24.11 -8.01
C THR A 71 -0.74 23.72 -7.71
N ILE A 72 -1.34 22.97 -8.64
CA ILE A 72 -2.78 22.76 -8.67
C ILE A 72 -3.07 21.27 -8.61
N GLY A 73 -3.98 20.87 -7.73
CA GLY A 73 -4.57 19.54 -7.70
C GLY A 73 -3.87 18.56 -6.76
N SER A 74 -4.69 17.76 -6.07
CA SER A 74 -4.24 16.80 -5.04
C SER A 74 -3.25 15.74 -5.54
N THR A 75 -3.28 15.42 -6.83
CA THR A 75 -2.42 14.40 -7.45
C THR A 75 -0.96 14.83 -7.60
N THR A 76 -0.69 16.14 -7.53
CA THR A 76 0.63 16.73 -7.71
C THR A 76 1.46 16.78 -6.43
N GLY A 77 0.79 16.75 -5.28
CA GLY A 77 1.41 16.96 -3.96
C GLY A 77 2.65 16.13 -3.67
N PRO A 78 2.66 14.79 -3.90
CA PRO A 78 3.85 13.98 -3.67
C PRO A 78 5.06 14.38 -4.52
N ALA A 79 4.85 14.96 -5.70
CA ALA A 79 5.95 15.47 -6.54
C ALA A 79 6.50 16.79 -5.99
N VAL A 80 5.60 17.67 -5.56
CA VAL A 80 5.95 18.95 -4.95
C VAL A 80 6.71 18.76 -3.64
N GLU A 81 6.28 17.86 -2.74
CA GLU A 81 6.98 17.61 -1.48
C GLU A 81 8.43 17.13 -1.69
N ARG A 82 8.65 16.30 -2.72
CA ARG A 82 10.00 15.86 -3.09
C ARG A 82 10.87 17.02 -3.58
N LEU A 83 10.30 17.92 -4.38
CA LEU A 83 11.02 19.10 -4.89
C LEU A 83 11.25 20.11 -3.78
N ALA A 84 10.28 20.35 -2.90
CA ALA A 84 10.41 21.21 -1.74
C ALA A 84 11.57 20.79 -0.82
N THR A 85 11.74 19.49 -0.61
CA THR A 85 12.89 18.95 0.15
C THR A 85 14.24 19.26 -0.53
N ARG A 86 14.27 19.27 -1.87
CA ARG A 86 15.48 19.51 -2.66
C ARG A 86 15.83 20.99 -2.80
N TYR A 87 14.81 21.84 -2.84
CA TYR A 87 14.93 23.26 -3.04
C TYR A 87 14.33 23.99 -1.83
N PRO A 88 14.98 23.92 -0.64
CA PRO A 88 14.47 24.52 0.59
C PRO A 88 14.35 26.04 0.54
N GLN A 89 15.00 26.68 -0.45
CA GLN A 89 14.89 28.11 -0.72
C GLN A 89 13.61 28.50 -1.46
N VAL A 90 12.98 27.56 -2.17
CA VAL A 90 11.72 27.77 -2.89
C VAL A 90 10.57 27.36 -1.97
N HIS A 91 9.56 28.20 -1.86
CA HIS A 91 8.34 27.89 -1.14
C HIS A 91 7.26 27.45 -2.12
N PHE A 92 6.60 26.33 -1.85
CA PHE A 92 5.56 25.79 -2.72
C PHE A 92 4.18 26.04 -2.13
N ILE A 93 3.22 26.43 -2.95
CA ILE A 93 1.80 26.49 -2.62
C ILE A 93 1.10 25.40 -3.42
N ILE A 94 0.29 24.55 -2.76
CA ILE A 94 -0.40 23.44 -3.41
C ILE A 94 -1.90 23.54 -3.14
N VAL A 95 -2.70 23.70 -4.20
CA VAL A 95 -4.16 23.65 -4.09
C VAL A 95 -4.61 22.18 -3.95
N ASP A 96 -5.53 21.90 -3.02
CA ASP A 96 -6.12 20.56 -2.75
C ASP A 96 -5.19 19.53 -2.14
N TYR A 97 -4.15 19.98 -1.47
CA TYR A 97 -3.21 19.07 -0.85
C TYR A 97 -2.88 19.53 0.56
N GLU A 98 -2.99 18.60 1.51
CA GLU A 98 -2.50 18.80 2.86
C GLU A 98 -1.06 18.29 2.95
N PRO A 99 -0.07 19.18 3.14
CA PRO A 99 1.33 18.78 3.18
C PRO A 99 1.68 18.02 4.46
N SER A 100 2.72 17.21 4.38
CA SER A 100 3.36 16.59 5.53
C SER A 100 3.75 17.65 6.57
N PRO A 101 3.56 17.39 7.87
CA PRO A 101 4.02 18.28 8.94
C PRO A 101 5.52 18.62 8.88
N ASP A 102 6.31 17.77 8.23
CA ASP A 102 7.76 17.96 8.07
C ASP A 102 8.12 18.94 6.93
N SER A 103 7.18 19.23 6.02
CA SER A 103 7.38 20.07 4.84
C SER A 103 7.31 21.56 5.18
N LYS A 104 8.42 22.13 5.68
CA LYS A 104 8.48 23.52 6.17
C LYS A 104 8.28 24.60 5.10
N ASN A 105 8.57 24.29 3.84
CA ASN A 105 8.47 25.17 2.67
C ASN A 105 7.34 24.75 1.72
N VAL A 106 6.30 24.08 2.23
CA VAL A 106 5.11 23.72 1.46
C VAL A 106 3.87 24.17 2.20
N THR A 107 3.06 25.01 1.55
CA THR A 107 1.75 25.43 2.04
C THR A 107 0.64 24.76 1.24
N GLY A 108 -0.20 23.99 1.91
CA GLY A 108 -1.42 23.42 1.33
C GLY A 108 -2.58 24.39 1.41
N LEU A 109 -3.40 24.50 0.36
CA LEU A 109 -4.68 25.18 0.38
C LEU A 109 -5.77 24.11 0.41
N VAL A 110 -6.35 23.90 1.59
CA VAL A 110 -7.30 22.82 1.86
C VAL A 110 -8.68 23.41 2.05
N PHE A 111 -9.68 22.87 1.35
CA PHE A 111 -11.04 23.38 1.38
C PHE A 111 -11.95 22.47 2.18
N SER A 112 -13.08 22.98 2.65
CA SER A 112 -14.18 22.19 3.22
C SER A 112 -15.22 21.90 2.13
N GLU A 113 -14.85 21.12 1.11
CA GLU A 113 -15.73 20.76 -0.01
C GLU A 113 -17.00 20.05 0.46
N ASP A 114 -16.94 19.38 1.60
CA ASP A 114 -18.07 18.75 2.25
C ASP A 114 -19.14 19.75 2.68
N GLN A 115 -18.78 20.98 3.08
CA GLN A 115 -19.75 22.02 3.45
C GLN A 115 -20.50 22.55 2.22
N ALA A 116 -19.79 22.86 1.13
CA ALA A 116 -20.42 23.27 -0.12
C ALA A 116 -21.25 22.14 -0.74
N GLY A 117 -20.72 20.91 -0.72
CA GLY A 117 -21.46 19.70 -1.11
C GLY A 117 -22.73 19.53 -0.27
N PHE A 118 -22.67 19.73 1.05
CA PHE A 118 -23.83 19.64 1.93
C PHE A 118 -24.91 20.66 1.57
N MET A 119 -24.54 21.91 1.30
CA MET A 119 -25.53 22.90 0.86
C MET A 119 -26.12 22.56 -0.51
N ALA A 120 -25.31 22.08 -1.46
CA ALA A 120 -25.80 21.62 -2.77
C ALA A 120 -26.79 20.45 -2.64
N GLY A 121 -26.50 19.48 -1.76
CA GLY A 121 -27.39 18.36 -1.48
C GLY A 121 -28.67 18.78 -0.78
N ALA A 122 -28.57 19.67 0.21
CA ALA A 122 -29.71 20.22 0.91
C ALA A 122 -30.65 20.95 -0.05
N LEU A 123 -30.10 21.76 -0.97
CA LEU A 123 -30.84 22.44 -2.02
C LEU A 123 -31.50 21.44 -2.97
N ALA A 124 -30.76 20.45 -3.45
CA ALA A 124 -31.29 19.39 -4.32
C ALA A 124 -32.48 18.68 -3.67
N GLY A 125 -32.42 18.39 -2.36
CA GLY A 125 -33.51 17.77 -1.62
C GLY A 125 -34.75 18.65 -1.45
N LEU A 126 -34.58 19.97 -1.43
CA LEU A 126 -35.67 20.93 -1.33
C LEU A 126 -36.36 21.21 -2.68
N ILE A 127 -35.65 21.04 -3.80
CA ILE A 127 -36.18 21.35 -5.14
C ILE A 127 -36.54 20.12 -5.99
N THR A 128 -36.07 18.92 -5.63
CA THR A 128 -36.42 17.69 -6.35
C THR A 128 -37.92 17.41 -6.25
N GLU A 129 -38.54 17.16 -7.40
CA GLU A 129 -39.94 16.78 -7.55
C GLU A 129 -40.10 15.25 -7.65
N ARG A 130 -39.09 14.58 -8.22
CA ARG A 130 -39.08 13.12 -8.46
C ARG A 130 -38.53 12.33 -7.29
N GLY A 131 -37.78 12.97 -6.38
CA GLY A 131 -37.10 12.27 -5.29
C GLY A 131 -35.92 11.42 -5.74
N THR A 132 -35.39 11.65 -6.94
CA THR A 132 -34.15 11.04 -7.43
C THR A 132 -33.23 12.16 -7.90
N VAL A 133 -32.02 12.22 -7.35
CA VAL A 133 -31.01 13.21 -7.72
C VAL A 133 -29.73 12.52 -8.18
N GLY A 134 -28.97 13.17 -9.05
CA GLY A 134 -27.76 12.64 -9.66
C GLY A 134 -26.50 13.28 -9.08
N PHE A 135 -25.45 12.47 -8.89
CA PHE A 135 -24.10 12.95 -8.61
C PHE A 135 -23.12 12.42 -9.67
N VAL A 136 -22.38 13.32 -10.31
CA VAL A 136 -21.35 12.98 -11.30
C VAL A 136 -19.97 13.30 -10.73
N GLY A 137 -19.16 12.28 -10.47
CA GLY A 137 -17.80 12.43 -9.98
C GLY A 137 -16.73 12.36 -11.08
N GLY A 138 -15.60 13.03 -10.85
CA GLY A 138 -14.41 12.92 -11.70
C GLY A 138 -13.57 11.69 -11.36
N MET A 139 -12.30 11.92 -11.03
CA MET A 139 -11.43 10.90 -10.45
C MET A 139 -11.72 10.69 -8.96
N ASP A 140 -11.49 9.49 -8.43
CA ASP A 140 -11.63 9.18 -7.00
C ASP A 140 -10.49 9.78 -6.16
N VAL A 141 -10.63 11.07 -5.83
CA VAL A 141 -9.72 11.83 -4.97
C VAL A 141 -10.48 12.44 -3.79
N ALA A 142 -9.76 12.79 -2.73
CA ALA A 142 -10.37 13.28 -1.48
C ALA A 142 -11.35 14.45 -1.68
N PRO A 143 -11.04 15.50 -2.48
CA PRO A 143 -12.01 16.58 -2.75
C PRO A 143 -13.32 16.10 -3.36
N VAL A 144 -13.27 15.19 -4.35
CA VAL A 144 -14.46 14.64 -5.01
C VAL A 144 -15.28 13.80 -4.02
N ARG A 145 -14.63 12.98 -3.19
CA ARG A 145 -15.30 12.21 -2.13
C ARG A 145 -15.98 13.11 -1.10
N LYS A 146 -15.36 14.23 -0.75
CA LYS A 146 -15.93 15.22 0.18
C LYS A 146 -17.17 15.90 -0.41
N PHE A 147 -17.13 16.33 -1.67
CA PHE A 147 -18.31 16.83 -2.38
C PHE A 147 -19.43 15.80 -2.42
N GLN A 148 -19.12 14.56 -2.81
CA GLN A 148 -20.10 13.47 -2.87
C GLN A 148 -20.76 13.23 -1.51
N ARG A 149 -19.95 13.05 -0.46
CA ARG A 149 -20.49 12.76 0.88
C ARG A 149 -21.24 13.94 1.45
N GLY A 150 -20.71 15.16 1.28
CA GLY A 150 -21.44 16.38 1.63
C GLY A 150 -22.81 16.39 0.98
N PHE A 151 -22.88 16.20 -0.34
CA PHE A 151 -24.12 16.15 -1.12
C PHE A 151 -25.11 15.11 -0.60
N GLU A 152 -24.67 13.86 -0.40
CA GLU A 152 -25.54 12.82 0.16
C GLU A 152 -26.05 13.17 1.57
N HIS A 153 -25.20 13.79 2.40
CA HIS A 153 -25.53 14.12 3.79
C HIS A 153 -26.51 15.30 3.86
N GLY A 154 -26.31 16.31 3.02
CA GLY A 154 -27.19 17.45 2.87
C GLY A 154 -28.55 17.07 2.29
N LEU A 155 -28.57 16.19 1.27
CA LEU A 155 -29.82 15.65 0.71
C LEU A 155 -30.63 14.94 1.79
N ALA A 156 -29.98 14.07 2.57
CA ALA A 156 -30.64 13.37 3.67
C ALA A 156 -31.09 14.31 4.81
N TYR A 157 -30.48 15.49 4.93
CA TYR A 157 -30.88 16.49 5.91
C TYR A 157 -32.22 17.13 5.56
N THR A 158 -32.45 17.47 4.29
CA THR A 158 -33.69 18.14 3.84
C THR A 158 -34.75 17.17 3.32
N ASN A 159 -34.35 16.06 2.71
CA ASN A 159 -35.24 15.06 2.13
C ASN A 159 -34.69 13.62 2.26
N ARG A 160 -35.01 12.97 3.39
CA ARG A 160 -34.60 11.58 3.67
C ARG A 160 -35.18 10.52 2.73
N ARG A 161 -36.23 10.84 1.96
CA ARG A 161 -36.87 9.91 1.03
C ARG A 161 -36.27 9.97 -0.37
N ALA A 162 -35.53 11.03 -0.68
CA ALA A 162 -34.85 11.16 -1.95
C ALA A 162 -33.70 10.15 -2.05
N SER A 163 -33.45 9.67 -3.26
CA SER A 163 -32.39 8.74 -3.60
C SER A 163 -31.31 9.42 -4.45
N VAL A 164 -30.06 8.97 -4.31
CA VAL A 164 -28.95 9.46 -5.12
C VAL A 164 -28.54 8.36 -6.10
N VAL A 165 -28.60 8.68 -7.39
CA VAL A 165 -27.91 7.93 -8.44
C VAL A 165 -26.56 8.59 -8.69
N GLN A 166 -25.50 7.79 -8.85
CA GLN A 166 -24.15 8.31 -8.94
C GLN A 166 -23.32 7.57 -9.97
N SER A 167 -22.45 8.30 -10.67
CA SER A 167 -21.51 7.73 -11.63
C SER A 167 -20.24 8.55 -11.68
N PHE A 168 -19.13 7.91 -12.04
CA PHE A 168 -17.81 8.54 -12.11
C PHE A 168 -17.29 8.46 -13.53
N THR A 169 -16.73 9.58 -14.00
CA THR A 169 -16.15 9.70 -15.34
C THR A 169 -14.72 9.16 -15.41
N ASP A 170 -14.09 8.90 -14.26
CA ASP A 170 -12.68 8.50 -14.12
C ASP A 170 -11.67 9.50 -14.72
N SER A 171 -12.13 10.72 -15.03
CA SER A 171 -11.37 11.78 -15.68
C SER A 171 -11.85 13.15 -15.20
N PHE A 172 -11.01 14.18 -15.35
CA PHE A 172 -11.42 15.57 -15.20
C PHE A 172 -11.54 16.31 -16.54
N THR A 173 -11.05 15.71 -17.63
CA THR A 173 -10.86 16.35 -18.93
C THR A 173 -11.59 15.64 -20.09
N ASP A 174 -12.25 14.51 -19.83
CA ASP A 174 -13.00 13.74 -20.83
C ASP A 174 -14.45 14.26 -20.91
N GLU A 175 -14.70 15.20 -21.82
CA GLU A 175 -16.02 15.80 -22.01
C GLU A 175 -17.04 14.82 -22.60
N GLU A 176 -16.62 13.86 -23.43
CA GLU A 176 -17.51 12.85 -24.00
C GLU A 176 -18.04 11.90 -22.92
N ALA A 177 -17.15 11.44 -22.03
CA ALA A 177 -17.55 10.66 -20.86
C ALA A 177 -18.48 11.47 -19.96
N GLY A 178 -18.17 12.75 -19.73
CA GLY A 178 -19.00 13.69 -18.98
C GLY A 178 -20.42 13.81 -19.55
N GLN A 179 -20.53 14.10 -20.85
CA GLN A 179 -21.82 14.20 -21.54
C GLN A 179 -22.65 12.93 -21.37
N ARG A 180 -22.08 11.77 -21.66
CA ARG A 180 -22.75 10.46 -21.54
C ARG A 180 -23.26 10.21 -20.13
N VAL A 181 -22.42 10.47 -19.12
CA VAL A 181 -22.80 10.26 -17.72
C VAL A 181 -23.90 11.24 -17.29
N GLY A 182 -23.84 12.50 -17.72
CA GLY A 182 -24.89 13.49 -17.45
C GLY A 182 -26.25 13.08 -18.04
N GLU A 183 -26.26 12.56 -19.28
CA GLU A 183 -27.47 12.03 -19.92
C GLU A 183 -28.00 10.79 -19.17
N GLU A 184 -27.10 9.88 -18.79
CA GLU A 184 -27.44 8.67 -18.02
C GLU A 184 -28.11 9.00 -16.68
N MET A 185 -27.67 10.05 -15.96
CA MET A 185 -28.32 10.45 -14.70
C MET A 185 -29.79 10.81 -14.91
N VAL A 186 -30.10 11.57 -15.96
CA VAL A 186 -31.48 11.98 -16.27
C VAL A 186 -32.31 10.78 -16.74
N GLU A 187 -31.72 9.87 -17.51
CA GLU A 187 -32.35 8.60 -17.93
C GLU A 187 -32.65 7.67 -16.74
N GLN A 188 -31.80 7.67 -15.72
CA GLN A 188 -32.04 6.98 -14.44
C GLN A 188 -33.06 7.70 -13.55
N GLY A 189 -33.65 8.80 -14.03
CA GLY A 189 -34.75 9.51 -13.38
C GLY A 189 -34.34 10.68 -12.50
N ALA A 190 -33.06 11.08 -12.51
CA ALA A 190 -32.61 12.24 -11.76
C ALA A 190 -33.21 13.55 -12.34
N ASP A 191 -33.82 14.37 -11.49
CA ASP A 191 -34.33 15.70 -11.85
C ASP A 191 -33.46 16.85 -11.36
N VAL A 192 -32.49 16.57 -10.48
CA VAL A 192 -31.41 17.48 -10.09
C VAL A 192 -30.08 16.75 -10.23
N VAL A 193 -29.09 17.32 -10.92
CA VAL A 193 -27.76 16.70 -11.13
C VAL A 193 -26.65 17.63 -10.65
N PHE A 194 -25.83 17.16 -9.72
CA PHE A 194 -24.62 17.84 -9.25
C PHE A 194 -23.39 17.16 -9.85
N ALA A 195 -22.45 17.92 -10.43
CA ALA A 195 -21.23 17.35 -10.99
C ALA A 195 -19.95 17.95 -10.37
N ALA A 196 -19.12 17.08 -9.80
CA ALA A 196 -17.79 17.40 -9.26
C ALA A 196 -16.70 16.70 -10.08
N ALA A 197 -16.48 17.16 -11.31
CA ALA A 197 -15.63 16.47 -12.29
C ALA A 197 -14.91 17.38 -13.31
N GLY A 198 -14.58 18.63 -12.96
CA GLY A 198 -13.84 19.53 -13.86
C GLY A 198 -14.54 19.76 -15.21
N LEU A 199 -13.82 19.66 -16.33
CA LEU A 199 -14.37 19.78 -17.68
C LEU A 199 -15.37 18.65 -17.99
N SER A 200 -15.07 17.42 -17.56
CA SER A 200 -16.03 16.30 -17.64
C SER A 200 -17.33 16.63 -16.91
N GLY A 201 -17.24 17.28 -15.75
CA GLY A 201 -18.41 17.72 -14.98
C GLY A 201 -19.18 18.84 -15.67
N SER A 202 -18.46 19.78 -16.26
CA SER A 202 -19.04 20.86 -17.07
C SER A 202 -19.83 20.31 -18.26
N ALA A 203 -19.32 19.28 -18.94
CA ALA A 203 -20.05 18.60 -20.00
C ALA A 203 -21.28 17.85 -19.47
N ALA A 204 -21.16 17.19 -18.30
CA ALA A 204 -22.27 16.46 -17.67
C ALA A 204 -23.44 17.38 -17.28
N ILE A 205 -23.17 18.55 -16.69
CA ILE A 205 -24.24 19.50 -16.32
C ILE A 205 -24.86 20.15 -17.56
N ARG A 206 -24.09 20.43 -18.62
CA ARG A 206 -24.68 20.93 -19.87
C ARG A 206 -25.62 19.90 -20.50
N SER A 207 -25.23 18.63 -20.56
CA SER A 207 -26.06 17.59 -21.16
C SER A 207 -27.31 17.29 -20.33
N ALA A 208 -27.18 17.21 -18.99
CA ALA A 208 -28.32 17.04 -18.09
C ALA A 208 -29.30 18.22 -18.16
N ALA A 209 -28.80 19.46 -18.19
CA ALA A 209 -29.60 20.67 -18.34
C ALA A 209 -30.40 20.69 -19.66
N GLN A 210 -29.77 20.31 -20.78
CA GLN A 210 -30.44 20.21 -22.07
C GLN A 210 -31.53 19.13 -22.11
N LYS A 211 -31.42 18.10 -21.26
CA LYS A 211 -32.46 17.08 -21.05
C LYS A 211 -33.55 17.52 -20.05
N GLY A 212 -33.43 18.74 -19.51
CA GLY A 212 -34.45 19.39 -18.67
C GLY A 212 -34.29 19.18 -17.17
N ALA A 213 -33.21 18.53 -16.71
CA ALA A 213 -32.91 18.44 -15.28
C ALA A 213 -32.34 19.76 -14.76
N TRP A 214 -32.62 20.08 -13.49
CA TRP A 214 -31.89 21.11 -12.78
C TRP A 214 -30.46 20.67 -12.56
N VAL A 215 -29.50 21.58 -12.64
CA VAL A 215 -28.08 21.25 -12.45
C VAL A 215 -27.42 22.16 -11.43
N ILE A 216 -26.48 21.58 -10.70
CA ILE A 216 -25.63 22.28 -9.74
C ILE A 216 -24.19 22.14 -10.23
N GLY A 217 -23.52 23.27 -10.41
CA GLY A 217 -22.11 23.32 -10.78
C GLY A 217 -21.17 23.12 -9.59
N VAL A 218 -19.87 23.15 -9.83
CA VAL A 218 -18.83 23.05 -8.81
C VAL A 218 -17.67 24.01 -9.11
N ASP A 219 -16.87 24.28 -8.08
CA ASP A 219 -15.64 25.08 -8.08
C ASP A 219 -15.89 26.55 -8.40
N GLN A 220 -16.38 26.81 -9.62
CA GLN A 220 -16.69 28.11 -10.17
C GLN A 220 -18.17 28.45 -10.09
N ASP A 221 -18.47 29.75 -10.22
CA ASP A 221 -19.78 30.17 -10.70
C ASP A 221 -19.92 29.78 -12.19
N GLN A 222 -20.34 28.55 -12.43
CA GLN A 222 -20.42 27.96 -13.78
C GLN A 222 -21.49 28.60 -14.66
N TRP A 223 -22.29 29.52 -14.13
CA TRP A 223 -23.10 30.44 -14.94
C TRP A 223 -22.21 31.26 -15.87
N ARG A 224 -21.08 31.75 -15.36
CA ARG A 224 -20.15 32.61 -16.08
C ARG A 224 -19.25 31.83 -17.03
N THR A 225 -18.71 30.69 -16.58
CA THR A 225 -17.78 29.88 -17.36
C THR A 225 -18.49 28.91 -18.28
N THR A 226 -19.05 27.83 -17.72
CA THR A 226 -19.66 26.73 -18.47
C THR A 226 -20.85 27.18 -19.32
N PHE A 227 -21.66 28.12 -18.80
CA PHE A 227 -22.88 28.59 -19.46
C PHE A 227 -22.76 30.00 -20.08
N GLN A 228 -21.56 30.61 -20.05
CA GLN A 228 -21.23 31.87 -20.73
C GLN A 228 -22.26 33.00 -20.49
N ASN A 229 -22.65 33.21 -19.23
CA ASN A 229 -23.65 34.20 -18.81
C ASN A 229 -25.04 33.99 -19.44
N GLY A 230 -25.44 32.74 -19.62
CA GLY A 230 -26.76 32.39 -20.17
C GLY A 230 -26.80 32.18 -21.68
N GLN A 231 -25.65 32.22 -22.36
CA GLN A 231 -25.58 32.06 -23.83
C GLN A 231 -25.63 30.60 -24.27
N VAL A 232 -25.28 29.66 -23.38
CA VAL A 232 -25.29 28.22 -23.66
C VAL A 232 -26.68 27.63 -23.35
N ALA A 233 -27.19 26.78 -24.24
CA ALA A 233 -28.48 26.12 -24.05
C ALA A 233 -28.53 25.31 -22.75
N GLY A 234 -29.61 25.47 -21.98
CA GLY A 234 -29.79 24.86 -20.67
C GLY A 234 -29.28 25.71 -19.50
N ALA A 235 -28.72 26.90 -19.74
CA ALA A 235 -28.25 27.79 -18.67
C ALA A 235 -29.33 28.15 -17.65
N GLU A 236 -30.58 28.28 -18.09
CA GLU A 236 -31.75 28.52 -17.24
C GLU A 236 -32.02 27.38 -16.24
N ARG A 237 -31.39 26.21 -16.44
CA ARG A 237 -31.44 25.05 -15.55
C ARG A 237 -30.27 24.96 -14.58
N LEU A 238 -29.27 25.84 -14.66
CA LEU A 238 -28.25 25.94 -13.63
C LEU A 238 -28.85 26.63 -12.41
N VAL A 239 -29.06 25.88 -11.33
CA VAL A 239 -29.63 26.41 -10.10
C VAL A 239 -28.60 27.22 -9.33
N THR A 240 -27.40 26.68 -9.14
CA THR A 240 -26.30 27.32 -8.42
C THR A 240 -25.02 26.55 -8.74
N SER A 241 -23.89 26.93 -8.13
CA SER A 241 -22.67 26.13 -8.13
C SER A 241 -22.11 26.03 -6.71
N ALA A 242 -21.62 24.85 -6.33
CA ALA A 242 -20.87 24.63 -5.10
C ALA A 242 -19.47 25.22 -5.26
N ILE A 243 -19.34 26.50 -4.92
CA ILE A 243 -18.14 27.31 -5.15
C ILE A 243 -17.04 26.91 -4.18
N LYS A 244 -15.83 26.90 -4.72
CA LYS A 244 -14.58 26.83 -4.00
C LYS A 244 -13.72 28.02 -4.45
N GLN A 245 -13.41 28.90 -3.52
CA GLN A 245 -12.74 30.17 -3.80
C GLN A 245 -11.23 29.99 -3.97
N VAL A 246 -10.83 29.25 -5.00
CA VAL A 246 -9.43 28.92 -5.32
C VAL A 246 -8.63 30.19 -5.63
N ASP A 247 -9.23 31.13 -6.35
CA ASP A 247 -8.66 32.44 -6.65
C ASP A 247 -8.31 33.20 -5.37
N ARG A 248 -9.22 33.21 -4.38
CA ARG A 248 -9.03 33.84 -3.07
C ARG A 248 -7.97 33.12 -2.27
N ALA A 249 -7.96 31.79 -2.30
CA ALA A 249 -6.99 30.98 -1.59
C ALA A 249 -5.57 31.24 -2.11
N VAL A 250 -5.37 31.20 -3.43
CA VAL A 250 -4.08 31.48 -4.08
C VAL A 250 -3.64 32.92 -3.82
N TYR A 251 -4.54 33.89 -4.03
CA TYR A 251 -4.27 35.30 -3.72
C TYR A 251 -3.86 35.51 -2.25
N THR A 252 -4.56 34.86 -1.31
CA THR A 252 -4.27 34.96 0.13
C THR A 252 -2.90 34.36 0.46
N ALA A 253 -2.57 33.22 -0.13
CA ALA A 253 -1.29 32.56 0.08
C ALA A 253 -0.12 33.39 -0.46
N ILE A 254 -0.25 33.95 -1.67
CA ILE A 254 0.76 34.83 -2.26
C ILE A 254 0.89 36.12 -1.45
N THR A 255 -0.22 36.75 -1.06
CA THR A 255 -0.18 37.96 -0.23
C THR A 255 0.51 37.69 1.11
N ARG A 256 0.26 36.55 1.74
CA ARG A 256 0.99 36.15 2.96
C ARG A 256 2.48 35.93 2.68
N ALA A 257 2.87 35.42 1.52
CA ALA A 257 4.27 35.26 1.16
C ALA A 257 4.97 36.63 1.01
N VAL A 258 4.34 37.55 0.28
CA VAL A 258 4.77 38.94 0.11
C VAL A 258 4.95 39.62 1.48
N GLU A 259 3.99 39.45 2.40
CA GLU A 259 4.08 39.99 3.77
C GLU A 259 5.07 39.26 4.70
N GLY A 260 5.74 38.20 4.24
CA GLY A 260 6.63 37.38 5.06
C GLY A 260 5.93 36.52 6.13
N LYS A 261 4.63 36.30 5.99
CA LYS A 261 3.75 35.56 6.92
C LYS A 261 3.34 34.17 6.41
N LEU A 262 3.82 33.75 5.23
CA LEU A 262 3.57 32.40 4.72
C LEU A 262 4.51 31.41 5.42
N HIS A 263 3.93 30.31 5.91
CA HIS A 263 4.64 29.23 6.58
C HIS A 263 4.17 27.89 6.02
N GLY A 264 5.00 26.85 6.13
CA GLY A 264 4.59 25.49 5.78
C GLY A 264 3.43 24.99 6.63
N GLY A 265 2.64 24.08 6.08
CA GLY A 265 1.39 23.57 6.68
C GLY A 265 0.16 23.86 5.83
N ALA A 266 -1.04 23.63 6.37
CA ALA A 266 -2.30 23.84 5.65
C ALA A 266 -2.97 25.18 6.02
N LEU A 267 -3.45 25.89 5.00
CA LEU A 267 -4.42 26.96 5.12
C LEU A 267 -5.80 26.38 4.80
N HIS A 268 -6.72 26.51 5.76
CA HIS A 268 -8.07 25.96 5.64
C HIS A 268 -9.05 27.02 5.14
N PHE A 269 -9.86 26.64 4.16
CA PHE A 269 -10.86 27.48 3.50
C PHE A 269 -12.23 26.82 3.65
N ASP A 270 -13.10 27.45 4.43
CA ASP A 270 -14.41 26.91 4.82
C ASP A 270 -15.46 28.02 4.81
N LEU A 271 -16.69 27.73 5.24
CA LEU A 271 -17.74 28.76 5.28
C LEU A 271 -17.40 29.90 6.25
N SER A 272 -16.67 29.66 7.34
CA SER A 272 -16.35 30.70 8.33
C SER A 272 -15.47 31.83 7.77
N ASN A 273 -14.70 31.55 6.71
CA ASN A 273 -13.87 32.52 6.02
C ASN A 273 -14.28 32.76 4.55
N ASP A 274 -15.49 32.33 4.17
CA ASP A 274 -16.02 32.30 2.80
C ASP A 274 -15.03 31.73 1.78
N GLY A 275 -14.36 30.65 2.16
CA GLY A 275 -13.49 29.86 1.30
C GLY A 275 -14.25 28.87 0.41
N VAL A 276 -15.46 28.51 0.83
CA VAL A 276 -16.42 27.71 0.05
C VAL A 276 -17.82 28.32 0.18
N GLY A 277 -18.75 27.99 -0.72
CA GLY A 277 -20.08 28.59 -0.72
C GLY A 277 -21.01 28.05 -1.80
N LEU A 278 -22.17 28.69 -1.96
CA LEU A 278 -23.03 28.54 -3.13
C LEU A 278 -22.99 29.82 -3.99
N ALA A 279 -23.01 29.65 -5.31
CA ALA A 279 -23.18 30.74 -6.25
C ALA A 279 -24.58 31.37 -6.18
N PRO A 280 -24.78 32.61 -6.66
CA PRO A 280 -26.11 33.14 -6.89
C PRO A 280 -26.96 32.23 -7.79
N TYR A 281 -28.29 32.34 -7.67
CA TYR A 281 -29.21 31.51 -8.45
C TYR A 281 -29.40 31.96 -9.91
N HIS A 282 -28.90 33.15 -10.28
CA HIS A 282 -28.97 33.72 -11.63
C HIS A 282 -30.37 33.60 -12.27
N ALA A 283 -30.49 32.99 -13.45
CA ALA A 283 -31.78 32.79 -14.12
C ALA A 283 -32.73 31.85 -13.38
N ALA A 284 -32.23 30.99 -12.48
CA ALA A 284 -33.06 30.10 -11.67
C ALA A 284 -33.65 30.79 -10.43
N ASP A 285 -33.32 32.06 -10.14
CA ASP A 285 -33.82 32.77 -8.94
C ASP A 285 -35.35 32.83 -8.89
N VAL A 286 -36.00 32.89 -10.06
CA VAL A 286 -37.47 32.86 -10.18
C VAL A 286 -38.08 31.48 -9.91
N ALA A 287 -37.31 30.42 -10.10
CA ALA A 287 -37.74 29.04 -9.92
C ALA A 287 -37.46 28.50 -8.51
N VAL A 288 -36.57 29.13 -7.74
CA VAL A 288 -36.26 28.74 -6.35
C VAL A 288 -37.14 29.54 -5.37
N PRO A 289 -38.10 28.90 -4.66
CA PRO A 289 -38.98 29.58 -3.73
C PRO A 289 -38.22 30.32 -2.62
N SER A 290 -38.74 31.45 -2.14
CA SER A 290 -38.13 32.22 -1.04
C SER A 290 -37.96 31.39 0.24
N GLU A 291 -38.86 30.44 0.49
CA GLU A 291 -38.78 29.49 1.61
C GLU A 291 -37.58 28.55 1.48
N VAL A 292 -37.28 28.08 0.26
CA VAL A 292 -36.10 27.25 -0.01
C VAL A 292 -34.83 28.07 0.21
N ARG A 293 -34.79 29.30 -0.30
CA ARG A 293 -33.66 30.23 -0.08
C ARG A 293 -33.42 30.50 1.40
N GLY A 294 -34.47 30.79 2.16
CA GLY A 294 -34.38 31.01 3.60
C GLY A 294 -33.81 29.80 4.36
N LYS A 295 -34.22 28.58 4.00
CA LYS A 295 -33.67 27.35 4.59
C LYS A 295 -32.20 27.11 4.24
N ILE A 296 -31.77 27.44 3.02
CA ILE A 296 -30.36 27.32 2.65
C ILE A 296 -29.50 28.31 3.43
N VAL A 297 -29.97 29.55 3.63
CA VAL A 297 -29.28 30.53 4.50
C VAL A 297 -29.19 30.03 5.94
N GLU A 298 -30.27 29.45 6.48
CA GLU A 298 -30.24 28.84 7.82
C GLU A 298 -29.22 27.70 7.93
N ILE A 299 -29.14 26.84 6.91
CA ILE A 299 -28.18 25.74 6.85
C ILE A 299 -26.74 26.28 6.74
N GLU A 300 -26.52 27.31 5.91
CA GLU A 300 -25.23 27.97 5.78
C GLU A 300 -24.78 28.55 7.13
N ASP A 301 -25.63 29.31 7.81
CA ASP A 301 -25.36 29.87 9.14
C ASP A 301 -25.11 28.78 10.18
N GLY A 302 -25.88 27.68 10.12
CA GLY A 302 -25.69 26.51 10.99
C GLY A 302 -24.35 25.82 10.76
N LEU A 303 -23.91 25.65 9.51
CA LEU A 303 -22.60 25.10 9.17
C LEU A 303 -21.46 26.06 9.57
N ARG A 304 -21.64 27.37 9.33
CA ARG A 304 -20.68 28.44 9.65
C ARG A 304 -20.43 28.56 11.16
N THR A 305 -21.47 28.41 11.96
CA THR A 305 -21.38 28.45 13.44
C THR A 305 -21.04 27.09 14.06
N GLY A 306 -20.99 26.02 13.26
CA GLY A 306 -20.76 24.66 13.73
C GLY A 306 -21.95 24.02 14.46
N GLN A 307 -23.15 24.60 14.39
CA GLN A 307 -24.38 23.98 14.89
C GLN A 307 -24.79 22.78 14.04
N ILE A 308 -24.51 22.84 12.73
CA ILE A 308 -24.66 21.74 11.79
C ILE A 308 -23.27 21.20 11.46
N HIS A 309 -23.12 19.88 11.51
CA HIS A 309 -21.90 19.19 11.08
C HIS A 309 -22.22 18.32 9.87
N THR A 310 -21.36 18.39 8.85
CA THR A 310 -21.47 17.59 7.63
C THR A 310 -21.31 16.09 7.89
N GLN A 311 -20.62 15.71 8.98
CA GLN A 311 -20.27 14.31 9.29
C GLN A 311 -19.41 13.65 8.20
N VAL A 312 -18.55 14.43 7.54
CA VAL A 312 -17.59 13.97 6.53
C VAL A 312 -16.17 14.13 7.08
N GLY A 313 -15.35 13.09 6.94
CA GLY A 313 -13.96 13.10 7.38
C GLY A 313 -13.02 13.78 6.39
N PRO A 314 -11.75 14.03 6.77
CA PRO A 314 -10.78 14.75 5.96
C PRO A 314 -10.49 14.10 4.59
N GLN A 315 -10.67 12.77 4.47
CA GLN A 315 -10.47 12.04 3.21
C GLN A 315 -11.78 11.73 2.48
N GLY A 316 -12.90 12.29 2.95
CA GLY A 316 -14.24 11.99 2.47
C GLY A 316 -14.87 10.76 3.15
N GLU A 317 -14.43 10.38 4.35
CA GLU A 317 -15.04 9.26 5.08
C GLU A 317 -16.43 9.62 5.63
N ASP A 318 -17.38 8.69 5.57
CA ASP A 318 -18.69 8.87 6.23
C ASP A 318 -18.55 8.67 7.75
N LEU A 319 -18.61 9.76 8.53
CA LEU A 319 -18.51 9.71 9.99
C LEU A 319 -19.80 9.23 10.67
N ARG A 320 -20.93 9.14 9.94
CA ARG A 320 -22.19 8.59 10.47
C ARG A 320 -22.15 7.07 10.63
N LYS A 321 -21.27 6.39 9.89
CA LYS A 321 -21.10 4.92 9.93
C LYS A 321 -20.09 4.53 11.00
N GLY A 322 -20.53 3.78 12.02
CA GLY A 322 -19.67 3.30 13.09
C GLY A 322 -18.49 2.46 12.60
N LEU A 323 -17.42 2.37 13.42
CA LEU A 323 -16.17 1.65 13.11
C LEU A 323 -16.42 0.22 12.59
N MET A 324 -17.42 -0.47 13.14
CA MET A 324 -17.81 -1.82 12.73
C MET A 324 -18.37 -1.86 11.30
N VAL A 325 -19.11 -0.85 10.86
CA VAL A 325 -19.63 -0.73 9.49
C VAL A 325 -18.50 -0.39 8.53
N ARG A 326 -17.51 0.44 8.93
CA ARG A 326 -16.30 0.69 8.12
C ARG A 326 -15.47 -0.57 7.90
N LEU A 327 -15.46 -1.48 8.87
CA LEU A 327 -14.83 -2.80 8.77
C LEU A 327 -15.64 -3.79 7.92
N THR A 328 -16.98 -3.69 7.90
CA THR A 328 -17.85 -4.62 7.14
C THR A 328 -18.20 -4.15 5.73
N THR A 329 -18.20 -2.84 5.46
CA THR A 329 -18.24 -2.27 4.09
C THR A 329 -16.85 -2.19 3.47
N TRP A 330 -15.83 -2.72 4.15
CA TRP A 330 -14.52 -3.01 3.58
C TRP A 330 -14.72 -3.75 2.27
N ASN A 331 -14.03 -3.34 1.21
CA ASN A 331 -14.17 -3.93 -0.11
C ASN A 331 -13.85 -5.43 -0.02
N TRP A 332 -14.90 -6.26 0.13
CA TRP A 332 -14.78 -7.69 0.34
C TRP A 332 -14.13 -8.36 -0.86
N GLN A 333 -14.11 -7.73 -2.04
CA GLN A 333 -13.34 -8.21 -3.19
C GLN A 333 -11.85 -8.29 -2.86
N THR A 334 -11.30 -7.32 -2.13
CA THR A 334 -9.87 -7.31 -1.75
C THR A 334 -9.49 -8.44 -0.80
N ALA A 335 -10.40 -8.84 0.10
CA ALA A 335 -10.21 -9.96 1.03
C ALA A 335 -10.64 -11.32 0.44
N ALA A 336 -11.64 -11.32 -0.44
CA ALA A 336 -12.14 -12.52 -1.11
C ALA A 336 -11.12 -13.09 -2.09
N MET A 337 -10.31 -12.24 -2.74
CA MET A 337 -9.32 -12.70 -3.71
C MET A 337 -8.30 -13.71 -3.12
N PRO A 338 -7.59 -13.42 -2.02
CA PRO A 338 -6.73 -14.42 -1.36
C PRO A 338 -7.48 -15.67 -0.89
N PHE A 339 -8.71 -15.52 -0.38
CA PHE A 339 -9.51 -16.66 0.07
C PHE A 339 -9.90 -17.58 -1.09
N LEU A 340 -10.41 -17.02 -2.19
CA LEU A 340 -10.77 -17.74 -3.40
C LEU A 340 -9.55 -18.38 -4.07
N ALA A 341 -8.39 -17.72 -4.00
CA ALA A 341 -7.13 -18.28 -4.46
C ALA A 341 -6.74 -19.55 -3.68
N ILE A 342 -6.71 -19.46 -2.35
CA ILE A 342 -6.42 -20.60 -1.46
C ILE A 342 -7.45 -21.71 -1.66
N PHE A 343 -8.74 -21.36 -1.70
CA PHE A 343 -9.81 -22.32 -1.92
C PHE A 343 -9.65 -23.06 -3.25
N THR A 344 -9.39 -22.35 -4.35
CA THR A 344 -9.12 -22.96 -5.67
C THR A 344 -7.94 -23.91 -5.62
N ALA A 345 -6.84 -23.47 -4.99
CA ALA A 345 -5.64 -24.29 -4.85
C ALA A 345 -5.89 -25.56 -4.04
N LEU A 346 -6.68 -25.49 -2.97
CA LEU A 346 -7.07 -26.65 -2.17
C LEU A 346 -8.06 -27.56 -2.93
N VAL A 347 -8.95 -27.03 -3.76
CA VAL A 347 -9.82 -27.89 -4.59
C VAL A 347 -8.98 -28.69 -5.59
N ILE A 348 -8.09 -28.03 -6.33
CA ILE A 348 -7.21 -28.69 -7.31
C ILE A 348 -6.22 -29.63 -6.62
N GLY A 349 -5.69 -29.21 -5.47
CA GLY A 349 -4.84 -30.04 -4.62
C GLY A 349 -5.53 -31.30 -4.15
N GLY A 350 -6.83 -31.23 -3.81
CA GLY A 350 -7.63 -32.38 -3.39
C GLY A 350 -7.82 -33.37 -4.54
N VAL A 351 -8.06 -32.86 -5.76
CA VAL A 351 -8.10 -33.70 -6.96
C VAL A 351 -6.77 -34.42 -7.16
N PHE A 352 -5.64 -33.73 -6.98
CA PHE A 352 -4.31 -34.33 -7.05
C PHE A 352 -4.11 -35.42 -5.98
N ILE A 353 -4.45 -35.14 -4.71
CA ILE A 353 -4.34 -36.13 -3.63
C ILE A 353 -5.13 -37.39 -3.96
N ALA A 354 -6.40 -37.24 -4.37
CA ALA A 354 -7.24 -38.37 -4.73
C ALA A 354 -6.70 -39.15 -5.95
N ALA A 355 -6.18 -38.45 -6.96
CA ALA A 355 -5.67 -39.05 -8.19
C ALA A 355 -4.38 -39.85 -7.98
N PHE A 356 -3.59 -39.54 -6.95
CA PHE A 356 -2.31 -40.20 -6.67
C PHE A 356 -2.35 -41.12 -5.44
N ASP A 357 -3.52 -41.32 -4.83
CA ASP A 357 -3.72 -42.27 -3.74
C ASP A 357 -4.04 -43.67 -4.29
N PRO A 358 -3.18 -44.68 -4.09
CA PRO A 358 -3.42 -46.05 -4.55
C PRO A 358 -4.72 -46.66 -4.00
N LEU A 359 -5.11 -46.33 -2.77
CA LEU A 359 -6.33 -46.86 -2.14
C LEU A 359 -7.60 -46.36 -2.82
N VAL A 360 -7.54 -45.16 -3.41
CA VAL A 360 -8.65 -44.59 -4.19
C VAL A 360 -8.85 -45.40 -5.48
N TRP A 361 -7.76 -45.73 -6.18
CA TRP A 361 -7.82 -46.54 -7.40
C TRP A 361 -8.28 -47.97 -7.14
N GLU A 362 -7.83 -48.59 -6.05
CA GLU A 362 -8.31 -49.91 -5.62
C GLU A 362 -9.82 -49.89 -5.33
N ALA A 363 -10.31 -48.84 -4.65
CA ALA A 363 -11.73 -48.65 -4.37
C ALA A 363 -12.55 -48.44 -5.66
N PHE A 364 -12.03 -47.73 -6.66
CA PHE A 364 -12.69 -47.62 -7.98
C PHE A 364 -12.83 -48.97 -8.69
N GLY A 365 -11.89 -49.90 -8.48
CA GLY A 365 -12.00 -51.28 -8.94
C GLY A 365 -13.20 -52.04 -8.36
N SER A 366 -13.69 -51.63 -7.18
CA SER A 366 -14.85 -52.22 -6.51
C SER A 366 -16.18 -51.50 -6.81
N GLY A 367 -16.13 -50.33 -7.48
CA GLY A 367 -17.31 -49.56 -7.88
C GLY A 367 -17.11 -48.04 -7.78
N VAL A 368 -17.77 -47.29 -8.66
CA VAL A 368 -17.59 -45.83 -8.79
C VAL A 368 -17.96 -45.08 -7.50
N SER A 369 -19.06 -45.45 -6.83
CA SER A 369 -19.48 -44.81 -5.58
C SER A 369 -18.49 -45.04 -4.44
N VAL A 370 -17.92 -46.24 -4.36
CA VAL A 370 -16.90 -46.62 -3.36
C VAL A 370 -15.60 -45.86 -3.63
N GLY A 371 -15.18 -45.76 -4.90
CA GLY A 371 -14.05 -44.94 -5.32
C GLY A 371 -14.20 -43.47 -4.95
N LEU A 372 -15.36 -42.86 -5.22
CA LEU A 372 -15.64 -41.46 -4.85
C LEU A 372 -15.64 -41.24 -3.33
N ALA A 373 -16.20 -42.18 -2.55
CA ALA A 373 -16.17 -42.12 -1.09
C ALA A 373 -14.74 -42.25 -0.54
N ALA A 374 -13.92 -43.12 -1.14
CA ALA A 374 -12.50 -43.27 -0.80
C ALA A 374 -11.71 -41.99 -1.13
N ALA A 375 -11.96 -41.39 -2.31
CA ALA A 375 -11.36 -40.12 -2.71
C ALA A 375 -11.67 -39.00 -1.72
N TRP A 376 -12.94 -38.84 -1.34
CA TRP A 376 -13.35 -37.86 -0.34
C TRP A 376 -12.66 -38.09 1.01
N LYS A 377 -12.62 -39.35 1.46
CA LYS A 377 -11.96 -39.72 2.73
C LYS A 377 -10.46 -39.40 2.70
N SER A 378 -9.76 -39.73 1.62
CA SER A 378 -8.33 -39.45 1.44
C SER A 378 -8.05 -37.95 1.51
N VAL A 379 -8.79 -37.15 0.72
CA VAL A 379 -8.65 -35.68 0.69
C VAL A 379 -8.99 -35.06 2.04
N ALA A 380 -10.08 -35.50 2.68
CA ALA A 380 -10.47 -35.00 3.99
C ALA A 380 -9.42 -35.32 5.07
N GLN A 381 -8.88 -36.55 5.09
CA GLN A 381 -7.82 -36.93 6.02
C GLN A 381 -6.54 -36.11 5.80
N ALA A 382 -6.17 -35.89 4.54
CA ALA A 382 -5.03 -35.05 4.18
C ALA A 382 -5.21 -33.61 4.66
N TYR A 383 -6.36 -32.98 4.43
CA TYR A 383 -6.59 -31.59 4.85
C TYR A 383 -6.84 -31.42 6.35
N VAL A 384 -7.45 -32.40 7.02
CA VAL A 384 -7.50 -32.42 8.49
C VAL A 384 -6.08 -32.53 9.05
N ALA A 385 -5.24 -33.42 8.50
CA ALA A 385 -3.84 -33.54 8.92
C ALA A 385 -3.06 -32.24 8.68
N LEU A 386 -3.25 -31.58 7.53
CA LEU A 386 -2.67 -30.27 7.23
C LEU A 386 -3.08 -29.24 8.29
N PHE A 387 -4.38 -29.12 8.58
CA PHE A 387 -4.91 -28.17 9.54
C PHE A 387 -4.41 -28.47 10.97
N GLU A 388 -4.50 -29.71 11.43
CA GLU A 388 -4.04 -30.11 12.76
C GLU A 388 -2.53 -29.96 12.94
N GLY A 389 -1.75 -30.19 11.88
CA GLY A 389 -0.31 -29.97 11.92
C GLY A 389 0.07 -28.48 11.94
N ALA A 390 -0.76 -27.62 11.34
CA ALA A 390 -0.53 -26.18 11.30
C ALA A 390 -1.01 -25.46 12.58
N PHE A 391 -2.22 -25.75 13.04
CA PHE A 391 -2.90 -25.03 14.13
C PHE A 391 -3.08 -25.86 15.40
N GLY A 392 -3.01 -27.19 15.30
CA GLY A 392 -3.40 -28.11 16.36
C GLY A 392 -4.86 -28.54 16.26
N ASN A 393 -5.22 -29.58 17.02
CA ASN A 393 -6.59 -30.07 17.09
C ASN A 393 -7.39 -29.20 18.10
N PRO A 394 -8.46 -28.49 17.68
CA PRO A 394 -9.19 -27.57 18.55
C PRO A 394 -9.78 -28.23 19.81
N ALA A 395 -10.25 -29.48 19.71
CA ALA A 395 -10.82 -30.20 20.83
C ALA A 395 -9.74 -30.53 21.89
N ARG A 396 -8.55 -30.97 21.46
CA ARG A 396 -7.41 -31.21 22.37
C ARG A 396 -6.87 -29.93 23.00
N ILE A 397 -6.95 -28.81 22.29
CA ILE A 397 -6.58 -27.50 22.84
C ILE A 397 -7.58 -27.11 23.94
N ALA A 398 -8.88 -27.22 23.67
CA ALA A 398 -9.93 -26.94 24.66
C ALA A 398 -9.81 -27.84 25.90
N GLU A 399 -9.56 -29.14 25.69
CA GLU A 399 -9.28 -30.11 26.78
C GLU A 399 -8.05 -29.72 27.60
N GLY A 400 -6.95 -29.33 26.92
CA GLY A 400 -5.72 -28.88 27.58
C GLY A 400 -5.94 -27.64 28.45
N PHE A 401 -6.73 -26.67 27.98
CA PHE A 401 -7.13 -25.52 28.79
C PHE A 401 -8.04 -25.93 29.95
N GLY A 402 -8.97 -26.85 29.74
CA GLY A 402 -9.84 -27.38 30.80
C GLY A 402 -9.04 -28.03 31.94
N ILE A 403 -8.06 -28.88 31.61
CA ILE A 403 -7.17 -29.51 32.59
C ILE A 403 -6.33 -28.46 33.32
N TYR A 404 -5.77 -27.50 32.59
CA TYR A 404 -4.99 -26.41 33.18
C TYR A 404 -5.81 -25.60 34.20
N PHE A 405 -7.04 -25.20 33.86
CA PHE A 405 -7.88 -24.43 34.78
C PHE A 405 -8.38 -25.23 35.99
N GLN A 406 -8.48 -26.57 35.88
CA GLN A 406 -8.93 -27.43 36.97
C GLN A 406 -7.80 -27.88 37.90
N THR A 407 -6.62 -28.17 37.34
CA THR A 407 -5.53 -28.86 38.06
C THR A 407 -4.26 -28.01 38.18
N GLY A 408 -4.14 -26.93 37.39
CA GLY A 408 -2.89 -26.18 37.22
C GLY A 408 -1.85 -26.88 36.36
N GLU A 409 -2.10 -28.10 35.85
CA GLU A 409 -1.14 -28.86 35.06
C GLU A 409 -0.99 -28.29 33.64
N THR A 410 0.25 -28.04 33.21
CA THR A 410 0.55 -27.40 31.93
C THR A 410 1.00 -28.35 30.83
N THR A 411 1.36 -29.60 31.17
CA THR A 411 1.92 -30.59 30.23
C THR A 411 1.02 -30.82 29.02
N GLN A 412 -0.27 -31.06 29.27
CA GLN A 412 -1.24 -31.37 28.23
C GLN A 412 -1.58 -30.16 27.36
N LEU A 413 -1.67 -28.97 27.98
CA LEU A 413 -1.84 -27.69 27.28
C LEU A 413 -0.68 -27.43 26.32
N PHE A 414 0.56 -27.60 26.77
CA PHE A 414 1.72 -27.35 25.93
C PHE A 414 1.88 -28.36 24.80
N LYS A 415 1.52 -29.64 25.03
CA LYS A 415 1.43 -30.64 23.96
C LYS A 415 0.36 -30.30 22.92
N SER A 416 -0.79 -29.75 23.33
CA SER A 416 -1.89 -29.44 22.42
C SER A 416 -1.63 -28.20 21.57
N ILE A 417 -0.92 -27.19 22.09
CA ILE A 417 -0.53 -25.98 21.33
C ILE A 417 0.79 -26.13 20.55
N ARG A 418 1.53 -27.24 20.75
CA ARG A 418 2.81 -27.49 20.07
C ARG A 418 2.74 -27.27 18.55
N PRO A 419 1.75 -27.78 17.80
CA PRO A 419 1.66 -27.56 16.36
C PRO A 419 1.65 -26.06 15.99
N LEU A 420 0.87 -25.25 16.70
CA LEU A 420 0.84 -23.80 16.50
C LEU A 420 2.21 -23.15 16.76
N THR A 421 2.86 -23.51 17.87
CA THR A 421 4.18 -22.95 18.21
C THR A 421 5.26 -23.39 17.22
N GLU A 422 5.15 -24.59 16.67
CA GLU A 422 6.05 -25.14 15.68
C GLU A 422 5.88 -24.43 14.32
N SER A 423 4.65 -24.15 13.91
CA SER A 423 4.34 -23.34 12.72
C SER A 423 4.95 -21.95 12.81
N LEU A 424 4.86 -21.29 13.96
CA LEU A 424 5.49 -19.99 14.20
C LEU A 424 7.02 -20.07 14.15
N ARG A 425 7.60 -21.11 14.75
CA ARG A 425 9.05 -21.38 14.70
C ARG A 425 9.52 -21.57 13.25
N ILE A 426 8.81 -22.38 12.46
CA ILE A 426 9.12 -22.63 11.04
C ILE A 426 8.94 -21.37 10.20
N SER A 427 7.98 -20.51 10.53
CA SER A 427 7.75 -19.23 9.82
C SER A 427 8.88 -18.22 10.03
N THR A 428 9.59 -18.30 11.16
CA THR A 428 10.59 -17.30 11.57
C THR A 428 11.72 -17.10 10.54
N PRO A 429 12.44 -18.13 10.06
CA PRO A 429 13.44 -17.96 9.02
C PRO A 429 12.86 -17.44 7.68
N TYR A 430 11.63 -17.80 7.33
CA TYR A 430 10.95 -17.24 6.14
C TYR A 430 10.66 -15.74 6.28
N ILE A 431 10.34 -15.24 7.48
CA ILE A 431 10.14 -13.80 7.68
C ILE A 431 11.44 -13.05 7.38
N PHE A 432 12.57 -13.49 7.94
CA PHE A 432 13.87 -12.88 7.69
C PHE A 432 14.29 -12.97 6.21
N ALA A 433 14.25 -14.17 5.62
CA ALA A 433 14.63 -14.38 4.22
C ALA A 433 13.65 -13.71 3.23
N GLY A 434 12.36 -13.68 3.53
CA GLY A 434 11.35 -12.95 2.76
C GLY A 434 11.60 -11.44 2.79
N LEU A 435 11.94 -10.88 3.96
CA LEU A 435 12.31 -9.47 4.09
C LEU A 435 13.60 -9.17 3.32
N ALA A 436 14.58 -10.08 3.36
CA ALA A 436 15.80 -9.98 2.58
C ALA A 436 15.49 -9.81 1.09
N VAL A 437 14.71 -10.74 0.52
CA VAL A 437 14.37 -10.71 -0.91
C VAL A 437 13.52 -9.49 -1.25
N ALA A 438 12.51 -9.17 -0.43
CA ALA A 438 11.66 -7.99 -0.63
C ALA A 438 12.45 -6.67 -0.63
N LEU A 439 13.44 -6.53 0.25
CA LEU A 439 14.31 -5.36 0.30
C LEU A 439 15.19 -5.25 -0.96
N GLY A 440 15.68 -6.39 -1.47
CA GLY A 440 16.36 -6.45 -2.76
C GLY A 440 15.47 -5.96 -3.91
N PHE A 441 14.24 -6.48 -4.00
CA PHE A 441 13.26 -6.08 -5.02
C PHE A 441 12.93 -4.59 -4.97
N ARG A 442 12.87 -3.98 -3.78
CA ARG A 442 12.67 -2.52 -3.64
C ARG A 442 13.81 -1.70 -4.23
N CYS A 443 15.02 -2.24 -4.35
CA CYS A 443 16.15 -1.63 -5.06
C CYS A 443 16.26 -2.07 -6.54
N GLY A 444 15.26 -2.80 -7.06
CA GLY A 444 15.29 -3.35 -8.42
C GLY A 444 16.26 -4.51 -8.60
N LEU A 445 16.68 -5.16 -7.51
CA LEU A 445 17.64 -6.27 -7.52
C LEU A 445 16.96 -7.60 -7.21
N PHE A 446 17.17 -8.59 -8.08
CA PHE A 446 16.62 -9.92 -7.91
C PHE A 446 17.61 -10.83 -7.16
N ASN A 447 17.55 -10.81 -5.83
CA ASN A 447 18.51 -11.54 -4.96
C ASN A 447 18.14 -13.02 -4.78
N ILE A 448 18.53 -13.87 -5.74
CA ILE A 448 18.44 -15.35 -5.62
C ILE A 448 19.48 -15.89 -4.62
N GLY A 449 20.45 -15.05 -4.25
CA GLY A 449 21.56 -15.37 -3.37
C GLY A 449 21.19 -15.48 -1.89
N ALA A 450 19.95 -15.20 -1.53
CA ALA A 450 19.48 -15.25 -0.14
C ALA A 450 19.77 -16.62 0.50
N GLU A 451 19.73 -17.71 -0.28
CA GLU A 451 20.07 -19.05 0.20
C GLU A 451 21.56 -19.15 0.59
N GLY A 452 22.50 -18.70 -0.25
CA GLY A 452 23.92 -18.70 0.10
C GLY A 452 24.25 -17.74 1.24
N GLN A 453 23.56 -16.60 1.30
CA GLN A 453 23.70 -15.62 2.38
C GLN A 453 23.21 -16.18 3.73
N TYR A 454 22.12 -16.95 3.72
CA TYR A 454 21.67 -17.74 4.86
C TYR A 454 22.75 -18.71 5.35
N PHE A 455 23.40 -19.44 4.44
CA PHE A 455 24.49 -20.37 4.78
C PHE A 455 25.70 -19.68 5.40
N VAL A 456 26.17 -18.60 4.76
CA VAL A 456 27.34 -17.86 5.24
C VAL A 456 27.05 -17.16 6.58
N GLY A 457 25.83 -16.66 6.79
CA GLY A 457 25.40 -16.16 8.09
C GLY A 457 25.34 -17.24 9.18
N GLY A 458 24.87 -18.45 8.83
CA GLY A 458 24.95 -19.62 9.72
C GLY A 458 26.38 -19.97 10.11
N LEU A 459 27.32 -20.00 9.15
CA LEU A 459 28.73 -20.25 9.42
C LEU A 459 29.37 -19.18 10.31
N ALA A 460 29.09 -17.90 10.04
CA ALA A 460 29.65 -16.81 10.83
C ALA A 460 29.12 -16.81 12.28
N SER A 461 27.80 -17.04 12.45
CA SER A 461 27.18 -17.12 13.77
C SER A 461 27.62 -18.35 14.56
N VAL A 462 27.73 -19.53 13.94
CA VAL A 462 28.21 -20.73 14.61
C VAL A 462 29.67 -20.58 15.03
N TYR A 463 30.51 -20.00 14.17
CA TYR A 463 31.93 -19.77 14.46
C TYR A 463 32.12 -18.95 15.72
N VAL A 464 31.43 -17.82 15.82
CA VAL A 464 31.45 -17.00 17.04
C VAL A 464 30.89 -17.79 18.23
N GLY A 465 29.77 -18.49 18.04
CA GLY A 465 29.07 -19.23 19.08
C GLY A 465 29.90 -20.32 19.75
N TYR A 466 30.78 -21.02 19.03
CA TYR A 466 31.63 -22.06 19.63
C TYR A 466 33.05 -21.61 19.96
N SER A 467 33.61 -20.63 19.23
CA SER A 467 35.02 -20.24 19.38
C SER A 467 35.26 -19.29 20.54
N ILE A 468 34.28 -18.44 20.87
CA ILE A 468 34.40 -17.47 21.95
C ILE A 468 33.78 -18.05 23.22
N LYS A 469 34.62 -18.22 24.25
CA LYS A 469 34.22 -18.85 25.52
C LYS A 469 34.29 -17.85 26.67
N GLY A 470 33.48 -18.07 27.70
CA GLY A 470 33.51 -17.29 28.94
C GLY A 470 32.81 -15.92 28.89
N LEU A 471 32.15 -15.56 27.78
CA LEU A 471 31.31 -14.37 27.70
C LEU A 471 29.91 -14.62 28.27
N PRO A 472 29.31 -13.64 28.98
CA PRO A 472 27.93 -13.75 29.43
C PRO A 472 26.96 -13.66 28.25
N TRP A 473 25.76 -14.23 28.42
CA TRP A 473 24.80 -14.41 27.32
C TRP A 473 24.38 -13.09 26.65
N PHE A 474 24.25 -12.01 27.42
CA PHE A 474 23.84 -10.68 26.92
C PHE A 474 24.91 -10.01 26.03
N VAL A 475 26.14 -10.54 25.98
CA VAL A 475 27.18 -10.11 25.03
C VAL A 475 27.36 -11.17 23.94
N HIS A 476 27.44 -12.45 24.33
CA HIS A 476 27.75 -13.53 23.40
C HIS A 476 26.66 -13.69 22.32
N LEU A 477 25.38 -13.71 22.71
CA LEU A 477 24.28 -13.87 21.77
C LEU A 477 24.17 -12.71 20.77
N PRO A 478 24.16 -11.41 21.19
CA PRO A 478 24.16 -10.31 20.23
C PRO A 478 25.38 -10.32 19.29
N LEU A 479 26.55 -10.71 19.79
CA LEU A 479 27.76 -10.84 18.98
C LEU A 479 27.60 -11.94 17.91
N ALA A 480 27.06 -13.11 18.28
CA ALA A 480 26.82 -14.20 17.35
C ALA A 480 25.76 -13.85 16.29
N LEU A 481 24.68 -13.17 16.69
CA LEU A 481 23.67 -12.64 15.75
C LEU A 481 24.25 -11.59 14.81
N ALA A 482 25.04 -10.65 15.33
CA ALA A 482 25.71 -9.63 14.54
C ALA A 482 26.71 -10.24 13.56
N ALA A 483 27.44 -11.29 13.96
CA ALA A 483 28.34 -12.03 13.08
C ALA A 483 27.57 -12.73 11.94
N GLY A 484 26.42 -13.34 12.24
CA GLY A 484 25.57 -13.93 11.21
C GLY A 484 25.03 -12.91 10.21
N ALA A 485 24.53 -11.77 10.71
CA ALA A 485 24.10 -10.66 9.86
C ALA A 485 25.25 -10.09 9.03
N ALA A 486 26.42 -9.87 9.64
CA ALA A 486 27.60 -9.34 8.95
C ALA A 486 28.11 -10.30 7.86
N GLY A 487 28.13 -11.62 8.14
CA GLY A 487 28.53 -12.65 7.19
C GLY A 487 27.63 -12.67 5.96
N GLY A 488 26.31 -12.70 6.16
CA GLY A 488 25.34 -12.62 5.07
C GLY A 488 25.42 -11.30 4.30
N ALA A 489 25.58 -10.17 5.01
CA ALA A 489 25.70 -8.84 4.41
C ALA A 489 26.94 -8.71 3.53
N PHE A 490 28.09 -9.19 4.03
CA PHE A 490 29.33 -9.24 3.28
C PHE A 490 29.17 -10.08 2.01
N TRP A 491 28.57 -11.27 2.12
CA TRP A 491 28.39 -12.17 0.98
C TRP A 491 27.53 -11.56 -0.12
N ALA A 492 26.42 -10.92 0.26
CA ALA A 492 25.54 -10.25 -0.69
C ALA A 492 26.16 -8.97 -1.28
N ALA A 493 26.92 -8.22 -0.48
CA ALA A 493 27.59 -7.00 -0.91
C ALA A 493 28.56 -7.26 -2.08
N ILE A 494 29.16 -8.45 -2.17
CA ILE A 494 29.99 -8.85 -3.32
C ILE A 494 29.17 -8.78 -4.62
N ALA A 495 27.98 -9.40 -4.66
CA ALA A 495 27.11 -9.35 -5.83
C ALA A 495 26.64 -7.92 -6.13
N GLY A 496 26.27 -7.16 -5.10
CA GLY A 496 25.88 -5.76 -5.24
C GLY A 496 27.00 -4.89 -5.82
N TYR A 497 28.24 -5.11 -5.39
CA TYR A 497 29.42 -4.39 -5.88
C TYR A 497 29.77 -4.76 -7.32
N LEU A 498 29.72 -6.05 -7.67
CA LEU A 498 29.93 -6.49 -9.05
C LEU A 498 28.86 -5.87 -9.97
N LYS A 499 27.58 -5.90 -9.57
CA LYS A 499 26.51 -5.22 -10.33
C LYS A 499 26.78 -3.73 -10.48
N ALA A 500 27.13 -3.06 -9.38
CA ALA A 500 27.34 -1.61 -9.36
C ALA A 500 28.54 -1.16 -10.20
N LYS A 501 29.63 -1.94 -10.21
CA LYS A 501 30.90 -1.57 -10.87
C LYS A 501 31.01 -2.04 -12.31
N THR A 502 30.58 -3.27 -12.59
CA THR A 502 30.77 -3.90 -13.92
C THR A 502 29.47 -4.05 -14.70
N GLY A 503 28.32 -3.84 -14.07
CA GLY A 503 27.01 -4.11 -14.68
C GLY A 503 26.65 -5.59 -14.75
N ALA A 504 27.50 -6.48 -14.20
CA ALA A 504 27.24 -7.91 -14.19
C ALA A 504 25.88 -8.23 -13.54
N HIS A 505 25.11 -9.12 -14.17
CA HIS A 505 23.75 -9.40 -13.73
C HIS A 505 23.75 -10.07 -12.35
N GLU A 506 23.07 -9.44 -11.41
CA GLU A 506 22.96 -9.85 -10.02
C GLU A 506 22.34 -11.25 -9.87
N VAL A 507 21.41 -11.64 -10.75
CA VAL A 507 20.82 -12.99 -10.77
C VAL A 507 21.91 -14.05 -10.95
N ILE A 508 22.74 -13.92 -11.98
CA ILE A 508 23.82 -14.88 -12.28
C ILE A 508 24.85 -14.85 -11.14
N ASN A 509 25.29 -13.65 -10.73
CA ASN A 509 26.29 -13.51 -9.67
C ASN A 509 25.84 -14.15 -8.36
N THR A 510 24.57 -13.94 -7.98
CA THR A 510 24.04 -14.47 -6.73
C THR A 510 23.81 -15.99 -6.79
N ILE A 511 23.37 -16.54 -7.94
CA ILE A 511 23.32 -17.99 -8.14
C ILE A 511 24.72 -18.61 -8.02
N MET A 512 25.73 -18.03 -8.68
CA MET A 512 27.11 -18.54 -8.59
C MET A 512 27.68 -18.44 -7.17
N LEU A 513 27.39 -17.35 -6.45
CA LEU A 513 27.79 -17.19 -5.05
C LEU A 513 27.10 -18.17 -4.10
N ASN A 514 25.91 -18.69 -4.42
CA ASN A 514 25.31 -19.79 -3.65
C ASN A 514 26.16 -21.05 -3.75
N TYR A 515 26.58 -21.45 -4.95
CA TYR A 515 27.46 -22.61 -5.14
C TYR A 515 28.79 -22.45 -4.41
N ILE A 516 29.38 -21.26 -4.47
CA ILE A 516 30.62 -20.96 -3.74
C ILE A 516 30.36 -21.07 -2.22
N ALA A 517 29.24 -20.56 -1.71
CA ALA A 517 28.89 -20.66 -0.29
C ALA A 517 28.77 -22.13 0.16
N TYR A 518 28.11 -22.98 -0.63
CA TYR A 518 28.00 -24.41 -0.31
C TYR A 518 29.36 -25.09 -0.31
N ARG A 519 30.20 -24.86 -1.32
CA ARG A 519 31.54 -25.46 -1.38
C ARG A 519 32.46 -24.95 -0.28
N LEU A 520 32.30 -23.70 0.13
CA LEU A 520 33.01 -23.14 1.28
C LEU A 520 32.54 -23.82 2.58
N ALA A 521 31.23 -23.99 2.76
CA ALA A 521 30.68 -24.72 3.91
C ALA A 521 31.16 -26.17 3.96
N ASP A 522 31.11 -26.88 2.83
CA ASP A 522 31.65 -28.24 2.69
C ASP A 522 33.12 -28.29 3.13
N TYR A 523 33.97 -27.41 2.60
CA TYR A 523 35.39 -27.36 2.95
C TYR A 523 35.64 -27.05 4.43
N LEU A 524 34.84 -26.17 5.03
CA LEU A 524 35.00 -25.79 6.44
C LEU A 524 34.54 -26.90 7.40
N LEU A 525 33.45 -27.61 7.06
CA LEU A 525 32.80 -28.58 7.93
C LEU A 525 33.20 -30.03 7.64
N GLN A 526 33.82 -30.33 6.49
CA GLN A 526 34.28 -31.68 6.16
C GLN A 526 35.14 -32.25 7.29
N VAL A 527 35.14 -33.57 7.46
CA VAL A 527 35.93 -34.22 8.53
C VAL A 527 37.41 -33.84 8.40
N GLY A 528 37.98 -33.28 9.48
CA GLY A 528 39.34 -32.72 9.50
C GLY A 528 39.47 -31.28 8.96
N GLY A 529 38.37 -30.65 8.57
CA GLY A 529 38.30 -29.26 8.11
C GLY A 529 38.43 -28.23 9.24
N PRO A 530 38.65 -26.95 8.89
CA PRO A 530 38.93 -25.88 9.88
C PRO A 530 37.85 -25.65 10.95
N MET A 531 36.59 -25.92 10.63
CA MET A 531 35.45 -25.75 11.54
C MET A 531 34.80 -27.08 11.92
N ALA A 532 35.42 -28.21 11.60
CA ALA A 532 34.89 -29.53 11.90
C ALA A 532 34.98 -29.82 13.40
N ARG A 533 33.97 -30.51 13.93
CA ARG A 533 33.95 -30.98 15.32
C ARG A 533 35.08 -32.00 15.53
N PRO A 534 36.02 -31.76 16.46
CA PRO A 534 37.10 -32.71 16.73
C PRO A 534 36.54 -34.06 17.18
N GLY A 535 36.96 -35.14 16.51
CA GLY A 535 36.55 -36.51 16.85
C GLY A 535 35.16 -36.94 16.39
N ASP A 536 34.43 -36.12 15.63
CA ASP A 536 33.19 -36.53 14.97
C ASP A 536 33.49 -37.00 13.54
N PHE A 537 32.83 -38.08 13.09
CA PHE A 537 32.94 -38.61 11.73
C PHE A 537 31.94 -37.96 10.77
N ARG A 538 31.07 -37.09 11.28
CA ARG A 538 30.12 -36.32 10.48
C ARG A 538 30.69 -34.95 10.16
N PRO A 539 30.41 -34.40 8.97
CA PRO A 539 30.83 -33.05 8.60
C PRO A 539 30.00 -31.98 9.32
N VAL A 540 30.26 -31.74 10.60
CA VAL A 540 29.49 -30.81 11.45
C VAL A 540 30.40 -29.91 12.26
N SER A 541 29.91 -28.74 12.67
CA SER A 541 30.65 -27.87 13.58
C SER A 541 30.63 -28.40 15.03
N PRO A 542 31.53 -27.91 15.90
CA PRO A 542 31.31 -27.98 17.35
C PRO A 542 29.94 -27.39 17.75
N GLU A 543 29.46 -27.81 18.91
CA GLU A 543 28.28 -27.19 19.53
C GLU A 543 28.65 -25.80 20.02
N ILE A 544 27.74 -24.85 19.86
CA ILE A 544 27.93 -23.49 20.38
C ILE A 544 27.79 -23.48 21.90
N GLU A 545 28.40 -22.50 22.55
CA GLU A 545 28.28 -22.34 24.00
C GLU A 545 26.83 -21.97 24.38
N PRO A 546 26.31 -22.43 25.54
CA PRO A 546 24.95 -22.09 26.00
C PRO A 546 24.68 -20.60 26.11
N THR A 547 25.71 -19.77 26.30
CA THR A 547 25.57 -18.30 26.35
C THR A 547 25.28 -17.68 24.98
N ALA A 548 25.51 -18.41 23.88
CA ALA A 548 25.11 -17.99 22.53
C ALA A 548 23.70 -18.49 22.14
N TYR A 549 23.02 -19.25 23.01
CA TYR A 549 21.71 -19.78 22.68
C TYR A 549 20.67 -18.67 22.61
N LEU A 550 19.84 -18.74 21.59
CA LEU A 550 18.70 -17.87 21.45
C LEU A 550 17.64 -18.29 22.49
N PRO A 551 17.21 -17.41 23.43
CA PRO A 551 16.37 -17.81 24.54
C PRO A 551 15.06 -18.42 24.07
N GLN A 552 14.71 -19.59 24.62
CA GLN A 552 13.39 -20.20 24.41
C GLN A 552 12.34 -19.38 25.17
N ILE A 553 11.14 -19.20 24.59
CA ILE A 553 10.05 -18.47 25.26
C ILE A 553 9.52 -19.27 26.47
N PHE A 554 9.59 -20.60 26.38
CA PHE A 554 9.22 -21.54 27.45
C PHE A 554 10.41 -22.46 27.75
N PRO A 555 11.46 -21.98 28.44
CA PRO A 555 12.71 -22.71 28.63
C PRO A 555 12.54 -24.02 29.43
N ASP A 556 11.57 -24.07 30.35
CA ASP A 556 11.31 -25.24 31.19
C ASP A 556 10.47 -26.32 30.49
N ASN A 557 10.04 -26.10 29.25
CA ASN A 557 9.17 -27.04 28.53
C ASN A 557 9.79 -27.59 27.24
N PRO A 558 10.19 -28.87 27.21
CA PRO A 558 10.79 -29.48 26.02
C PRO A 558 9.81 -29.66 24.85
N SER A 559 8.50 -29.51 25.07
CA SER A 559 7.49 -29.65 24.02
C SER A 559 7.37 -28.40 23.13
N ILE A 560 7.79 -27.23 23.64
CA ILE A 560 7.72 -25.96 22.91
C ILE A 560 9.13 -25.52 22.54
N ARG A 561 9.34 -25.32 21.23
CA ARG A 561 10.65 -24.97 20.65
C ARG A 561 10.68 -23.56 20.07
N ILE A 562 9.69 -22.74 20.44
CA ILE A 562 9.61 -21.36 19.99
C ILE A 562 10.59 -20.51 20.81
N ASN A 563 11.41 -19.73 20.11
CA ASN A 563 12.47 -18.94 20.71
C ASN A 563 12.25 -17.44 20.42
N ALA A 564 13.05 -16.59 21.07
CA ALA A 564 12.99 -15.14 20.93
C ALA A 564 13.28 -14.64 19.49
N GLY A 565 13.67 -15.52 18.58
CA GLY A 565 13.93 -15.22 17.18
C GLY A 565 12.67 -14.79 16.44
N LEU A 566 11.49 -15.28 16.85
CA LEU A 566 10.22 -14.76 16.33
C LEU A 566 10.03 -13.29 16.68
N LEU A 567 10.35 -12.89 17.92
CA LEU A 567 10.25 -11.49 18.34
C LEU A 567 11.24 -10.62 17.56
N LEU A 568 12.47 -11.12 17.36
CA LEU A 568 13.45 -10.44 16.53
C LEU A 568 12.99 -10.32 15.07
N ALA A 569 12.36 -11.36 14.50
CA ALA A 569 11.83 -11.34 13.14
C ALA A 569 10.72 -10.28 12.98
N VAL A 570 9.78 -10.24 13.92
CA VAL A 570 8.71 -9.23 13.95
C VAL A 570 9.29 -7.82 14.14
N ALA A 571 10.29 -7.65 15.01
CA ALA A 571 11.00 -6.39 15.15
C ALA A 571 11.67 -5.97 13.84
N MET A 572 12.29 -6.91 13.12
CA MET A 572 12.90 -6.64 11.80
C MET A 572 11.87 -6.28 10.74
N VAL A 573 10.63 -6.78 10.78
CA VAL A 573 9.55 -6.29 9.91
C VAL A 573 9.33 -4.79 10.14
N GLY A 574 9.25 -4.36 11.41
CA GLY A 574 9.09 -2.96 11.78
C GLY A 574 10.30 -2.10 11.37
N ILE A 575 11.52 -2.60 11.60
CA ILE A 575 12.77 -1.91 11.22
C ILE A 575 12.87 -1.75 9.71
N VAL A 576 12.58 -2.80 8.93
CA VAL A 576 12.63 -2.74 7.46
C VAL A 576 11.53 -1.83 6.93
N TYR A 577 10.33 -1.86 7.52
CA TYR A 577 9.26 -0.92 7.19
C TYR A 577 9.69 0.53 7.44
N TRP A 578 10.20 0.82 8.63
CA TRP A 578 10.71 2.14 8.98
C TRP A 578 11.86 2.56 8.05
N LEU A 579 12.83 1.68 7.80
CA LEU A 579 13.92 1.92 6.87
C LEU A 579 13.38 2.32 5.48
N LEU A 580 12.52 1.51 4.87
CA LEU A 580 12.05 1.73 3.50
C LEU A 580 11.14 2.95 3.36
N PHE A 581 10.25 3.19 4.32
CA PHE A 581 9.18 4.18 4.18
C PHE A 581 9.35 5.45 5.03
N LYS A 582 10.27 5.45 6.00
CA LYS A 582 10.48 6.56 6.93
C LYS A 582 11.92 7.09 6.96
N THR A 583 12.83 6.58 6.11
CA THR A 583 14.21 7.10 6.02
C THR A 583 14.59 7.55 4.61
N THR A 584 15.59 8.44 4.53
CA THR A 584 16.18 8.89 3.27
C THR A 584 16.85 7.75 2.51
N ILE A 585 17.55 6.85 3.22
CA ILE A 585 18.16 5.66 2.63
C ILE A 585 17.09 4.78 1.96
N GLY A 586 15.96 4.55 2.63
CA GLY A 586 14.85 3.78 2.05
C GLY A 586 14.22 4.46 0.85
N PHE A 587 14.09 5.79 0.87
CA PHE A 587 13.64 6.56 -0.28
C PHE A 587 14.62 6.42 -1.47
N GLU A 588 15.93 6.52 -1.24
CA GLU A 588 16.94 6.30 -2.27
C GLU A 588 16.88 4.88 -2.84
N ILE A 589 16.81 3.86 -1.98
CA ILE A 589 16.67 2.45 -2.39
C ILE A 589 15.46 2.27 -3.31
N ARG A 590 14.27 2.76 -2.89
CA ARG A 590 13.04 2.64 -3.68
C ARG A 590 13.11 3.42 -4.99
N THR A 591 13.72 4.61 -4.98
CA THR A 591 13.86 5.46 -6.17
C THR A 591 14.83 4.84 -7.17
N VAL A 592 15.97 4.31 -6.70
CA VAL A 592 16.92 3.57 -7.51
C VAL A 592 16.26 2.34 -8.12
N GLY A 593 15.47 1.59 -7.35
CA GLY A 593 14.74 0.43 -7.87
C GLY A 593 13.70 0.79 -8.93
N ALA A 594 12.97 1.89 -8.74
CA ALA A 594 11.97 2.35 -9.70
C ALA A 594 12.61 2.85 -11.00
N ASN A 595 13.63 3.71 -10.89
CA ASN A 595 14.34 4.25 -12.07
C ASN A 595 15.76 4.71 -11.71
N PRO A 596 16.81 3.89 -11.98
CA PRO A 596 18.19 4.26 -11.69
C PRO A 596 18.69 5.49 -12.44
N ARG A 597 18.18 5.75 -13.66
CA ARG A 597 18.58 6.91 -14.46
C ARG A 597 18.03 8.18 -13.83
N ALA A 598 16.75 8.20 -13.46
CA ALA A 598 16.14 9.30 -12.75
C ALA A 598 16.79 9.52 -11.36
N ALA A 599 17.10 8.45 -10.63
CA ALA A 599 17.80 8.52 -9.35
C ALA A 599 19.18 9.18 -9.49
N ARG A 600 19.93 8.85 -10.55
CA ARG A 600 21.24 9.45 -10.83
C ARG A 600 21.13 10.94 -11.17
N THR A 601 20.17 11.32 -12.02
CA THR A 601 19.88 12.74 -12.33
C THR A 601 19.44 13.51 -11.08
N ALA A 602 18.78 12.82 -10.16
CA ALA A 602 18.39 13.33 -8.86
C ALA A 602 19.54 13.36 -7.83
N GLY A 603 20.78 13.11 -8.22
CA GLY A 603 21.97 13.20 -7.35
C GLY A 603 22.18 11.99 -6.42
N MET A 604 21.36 10.94 -6.52
CA MET A 604 21.50 9.75 -5.69
C MET A 604 22.63 8.85 -6.21
N ASN A 605 23.43 8.32 -5.29
CA ASN A 605 24.48 7.39 -5.65
C ASN A 605 23.90 5.98 -5.89
N VAL A 606 23.58 5.68 -7.15
CA VAL A 606 23.03 4.38 -7.57
C VAL A 606 23.94 3.23 -7.12
N ALA A 607 25.25 3.32 -7.37
CA ALA A 607 26.20 2.26 -7.04
C ALA A 607 26.21 1.94 -5.54
N ARG A 608 26.25 2.97 -4.69
CA ARG A 608 26.18 2.82 -3.24
C ARG A 608 24.88 2.16 -2.81
N ASN A 609 23.74 2.58 -3.37
CA ASN A 609 22.43 2.02 -3.03
C ASN A 609 22.26 0.56 -3.46
N LEU A 610 22.82 0.16 -4.61
CA LEU A 610 22.82 -1.25 -5.03
C LEU A 610 23.64 -2.12 -4.07
N VAL A 611 24.85 -1.67 -3.68
CA VAL A 611 25.69 -2.38 -2.72
C VAL A 611 25.03 -2.43 -1.34
N LEU A 612 24.49 -1.30 -0.86
CA LEU A 612 23.84 -1.20 0.44
C LEU A 612 22.58 -2.06 0.51
N ALA A 613 21.72 -2.01 -0.51
CA ALA A 613 20.51 -2.84 -0.55
C ALA A 613 20.86 -4.33 -0.54
N MET A 614 21.88 -4.75 -1.30
CA MET A 614 22.36 -6.13 -1.25
C MET A 614 22.94 -6.47 0.11
N ALA A 615 23.75 -5.61 0.72
CA ALA A 615 24.31 -5.85 2.05
C ALA A 615 23.22 -6.00 3.12
N LEU A 616 22.21 -5.12 3.11
CA LEU A 616 21.07 -5.20 4.04
C LEU A 616 20.21 -6.44 3.79
N SER A 617 19.99 -6.79 2.52
CA SER A 617 19.30 -8.01 2.10
C SER A 617 20.04 -9.25 2.60
N GLY A 618 21.35 -9.31 2.36
CA GLY A 618 22.22 -10.38 2.86
C GLY A 618 22.26 -10.45 4.38
N GLY A 619 22.23 -9.31 5.07
CA GLY A 619 22.19 -9.29 6.53
C GLY A 619 20.91 -9.91 7.09
N LEU A 620 19.76 -9.62 6.48
CA LEU A 620 18.48 -10.23 6.83
C LEU A 620 18.49 -11.74 6.53
N ALA A 621 19.01 -12.17 5.38
CA ALA A 621 19.16 -13.59 5.07
C ALA A 621 20.14 -14.30 6.04
N GLY A 622 21.23 -13.62 6.42
CA GLY A 622 22.19 -14.11 7.40
C GLY A 622 21.59 -14.26 8.80
N LEU A 623 20.66 -13.37 9.20
CA LEU A 623 19.89 -13.50 10.43
C LEU A 623 18.95 -14.72 10.40
N ALA A 624 18.39 -15.06 9.25
CA ALA A 624 17.62 -16.30 9.10
C ALA A 624 18.50 -17.54 9.40
N GLY A 625 19.72 -17.57 8.88
CA GLY A 625 20.70 -18.62 9.18
C GLY A 625 21.12 -18.63 10.64
N ALA A 626 21.42 -17.45 11.20
CA ALA A 626 21.78 -17.31 12.61
C ALA A 626 20.66 -17.76 13.55
N HIS A 627 19.40 -17.50 13.22
CA HIS A 627 18.25 -18.00 13.97
C HIS A 627 18.22 -19.52 14.05
N ASP A 628 18.37 -20.21 12.92
CA ASP A 628 18.30 -21.67 12.88
C ASP A 628 19.48 -22.31 13.65
N ILE A 629 20.67 -21.72 13.56
CA ILE A 629 21.84 -22.20 14.31
C ILE A 629 21.72 -21.90 15.81
N LEU A 630 21.50 -20.65 16.19
CA LEU A 630 21.57 -20.23 17.59
C LEU A 630 20.32 -20.66 18.38
N GLY A 631 19.18 -20.82 17.72
CA GLY A 631 17.89 -21.06 18.38
C GLY A 631 17.27 -22.44 18.17
N VAL A 632 17.77 -23.25 17.24
CA VAL A 632 17.16 -24.55 16.89
C VAL A 632 18.17 -25.69 16.88
N LEU A 633 19.26 -25.55 16.12
CA LEU A 633 20.20 -26.65 15.87
C LEU A 633 21.35 -26.68 16.89
N HIS A 634 21.83 -25.51 17.34
CA HIS A 634 22.98 -25.32 18.23
C HIS A 634 24.33 -25.84 17.69
N PHE A 635 24.35 -26.28 16.44
CA PHE A 635 25.54 -26.59 15.65
C PHE A 635 25.19 -26.41 14.16
N MET A 636 26.21 -26.31 13.31
CA MET A 636 26.04 -26.25 11.86
C MET A 636 26.19 -27.65 11.27
N PRO A 637 25.13 -28.24 10.70
CA PRO A 637 25.23 -29.46 9.91
C PRO A 637 25.83 -29.17 8.53
N ASN A 638 26.35 -30.20 7.86
CA ASN A 638 26.89 -30.04 6.50
C ASN A 638 25.82 -29.56 5.53
N ALA A 639 26.26 -28.76 4.54
CA ALA A 639 25.42 -28.06 3.58
C ALA A 639 24.27 -28.93 3.05
N PHE A 640 23.05 -28.60 3.49
CA PHE A 640 21.81 -29.16 2.99
C PHE A 640 21.06 -28.07 2.24
N PHE A 641 20.48 -28.35 1.08
CA PHE A 641 19.58 -27.38 0.44
C PHE A 641 18.39 -27.14 1.38
N SER A 642 18.34 -25.97 2.04
CA SER A 642 17.31 -25.67 3.05
C SER A 642 16.03 -25.15 2.38
N GLY A 643 16.20 -24.44 1.26
CA GLY A 643 15.13 -23.89 0.43
C GLY A 643 14.58 -22.56 0.93
N TYR A 644 14.96 -22.11 2.14
CA TYR A 644 14.42 -20.89 2.74
C TYR A 644 14.61 -19.65 1.86
N GLY A 645 15.77 -19.50 1.24
CA GLY A 645 16.08 -18.37 0.36
C GLY A 645 15.29 -18.41 -0.94
N PHE A 646 15.14 -19.58 -1.56
CA PHE A 646 14.38 -19.74 -2.81
C PHE A 646 12.88 -19.60 -2.62
N ASP A 647 12.31 -20.26 -1.62
CA ASP A 647 10.89 -20.18 -1.29
C ASP A 647 10.50 -18.73 -0.94
N SER A 648 11.39 -18.01 -0.25
CA SER A 648 11.19 -16.60 0.14
C SER A 648 11.08 -15.63 -1.04
N ILE A 649 11.51 -16.02 -2.25
CA ILE A 649 11.28 -15.24 -3.47
C ILE A 649 9.78 -15.15 -3.76
N ALA A 650 9.09 -16.30 -3.74
CA ALA A 650 7.65 -16.35 -3.92
C ALA A 650 6.93 -15.61 -2.79
N LEU A 651 7.39 -15.73 -1.55
CA LEU A 651 6.80 -15.05 -0.39
C LEU A 651 6.96 -13.52 -0.47
N ALA A 652 8.09 -13.04 -0.97
CA ALA A 652 8.32 -11.62 -1.22
C ALA A 652 7.40 -11.08 -2.32
N LEU A 653 7.19 -11.84 -3.40
CA LEU A 653 6.24 -11.49 -4.47
C LEU A 653 4.80 -11.51 -3.97
N LEU A 654 4.42 -12.53 -3.21
CA LEU A 654 3.12 -12.69 -2.57
C LEU A 654 2.81 -11.51 -1.64
N GLY A 655 3.80 -11.10 -0.85
CA GLY A 655 3.74 -9.93 0.01
C GLY A 655 3.88 -8.59 -0.73
N LYS A 656 3.94 -8.59 -2.08
CA LYS A 656 4.16 -7.41 -2.94
C LYS A 656 5.36 -6.56 -2.49
N SER A 657 6.43 -7.22 -2.04
CA SER A 657 7.62 -6.60 -1.45
C SER A 657 7.33 -5.56 -0.35
N HIS A 658 6.19 -5.68 0.33
CA HIS A 658 5.83 -4.86 1.48
C HIS A 658 6.14 -5.65 2.77
N PRO A 659 6.86 -5.10 3.76
CA PRO A 659 7.29 -5.85 4.94
C PRO A 659 6.17 -6.57 5.69
N VAL A 660 5.02 -5.90 5.86
CA VAL A 660 3.83 -6.52 6.48
C VAL A 660 3.24 -7.62 5.59
N GLY A 661 3.24 -7.44 4.27
CA GLY A 661 2.77 -8.47 3.33
C GLY A 661 3.67 -9.71 3.37
N VAL A 662 4.99 -9.50 3.47
CA VAL A 662 5.99 -10.56 3.62
C VAL A 662 5.79 -11.33 4.93
N LEU A 663 5.52 -10.63 6.04
CA LEU A 663 5.20 -11.26 7.32
C LEU A 663 4.00 -12.22 7.19
N LEU A 664 2.90 -11.74 6.61
CA LEU A 664 1.69 -12.54 6.43
C LEU A 664 1.91 -13.72 5.47
N ALA A 665 2.63 -13.50 4.36
CA ALA A 665 3.01 -14.55 3.42
C ALA A 665 3.88 -15.63 4.08
N SER A 666 4.85 -15.23 4.90
CA SER A 666 5.77 -16.13 5.59
C SER A 666 5.07 -16.94 6.69
N LEU A 667 4.14 -16.32 7.41
CA LEU A 667 3.27 -17.02 8.36
C LEU A 667 2.39 -18.05 7.64
N LEU A 668 1.71 -17.66 6.57
CA LEU A 668 0.89 -18.58 5.78
C LEU A 668 1.72 -19.78 5.31
N PHE A 669 2.89 -19.53 4.74
CA PHE A 669 3.76 -20.59 4.22
C PHE A 669 4.34 -21.48 5.32
N GLY A 670 4.79 -20.91 6.44
CA GLY A 670 5.31 -21.68 7.56
C GLY A 670 4.25 -22.58 8.21
N PHE A 671 3.00 -22.11 8.30
CA PHE A 671 1.87 -22.93 8.75
C PHE A 671 1.57 -24.07 7.77
N LEU A 672 1.56 -23.79 6.46
CA LEU A 672 1.40 -24.83 5.44
C LEU A 672 2.53 -25.87 5.50
N ARG A 673 3.77 -25.45 5.79
CA ARG A 673 4.93 -26.35 5.89
C ARG A 673 4.93 -27.18 7.18
N ALA A 674 4.46 -26.63 8.29
CA ALA A 674 4.22 -27.39 9.51
C ALA A 674 3.10 -28.43 9.33
N GLY A 675 1.99 -28.03 8.73
CA GLY A 675 0.88 -28.92 8.39
C GLY A 675 1.27 -30.04 7.42
N ALA A 676 2.07 -29.72 6.42
CA ALA A 676 2.62 -30.66 5.45
C ALA A 676 3.34 -31.84 6.11
N HIS A 677 4.16 -31.61 7.14
CA HIS A 677 4.81 -32.69 7.88
C HIS A 677 3.81 -33.65 8.53
N ARG A 678 2.64 -33.14 8.96
CA ARG A 678 1.59 -33.97 9.55
C ARG A 678 0.82 -34.78 8.50
N MET A 679 0.69 -34.29 7.27
CA MET A 679 0.08 -35.03 6.16
C MET A 679 0.87 -36.28 5.75
N GLN A 680 2.20 -36.28 5.94
CA GLN A 680 3.06 -37.45 5.66
C GLN A 680 2.91 -38.55 6.72
N ALA A 681 2.40 -38.19 7.90
CA ALA A 681 2.23 -39.11 9.01
C ALA A 681 0.87 -39.83 8.95
N PRO A 682 0.72 -40.96 9.67
CA PRO A 682 -0.58 -41.57 9.87
C PRO A 682 -1.59 -40.57 10.45
N PRO A 683 -2.84 -40.54 9.96
CA PRO A 683 -3.47 -41.52 9.06
C PRO A 683 -3.41 -41.17 7.56
N ALA A 684 -2.85 -40.02 7.16
CA ALA A 684 -3.02 -39.50 5.80
C ALA A 684 -1.99 -40.02 4.78
N PHE A 685 -0.76 -40.31 5.18
CA PHE A 685 0.30 -40.90 4.34
C PHE A 685 0.51 -40.23 2.97
N VAL A 686 0.28 -38.92 2.87
CA VAL A 686 0.42 -38.20 1.60
C VAL A 686 1.91 -38.05 1.27
N PRO A 687 2.37 -38.45 0.07
CA PRO A 687 3.77 -38.27 -0.33
C PRO A 687 4.20 -36.80 -0.31
N ILE A 688 5.46 -36.55 0.04
CA ILE A 688 6.03 -35.20 0.12
C ILE A 688 5.95 -34.43 -1.20
N ASP A 689 6.04 -35.14 -2.33
CA ASP A 689 5.94 -34.55 -3.67
C ASP A 689 4.54 -33.98 -3.92
N ILE A 690 3.49 -34.71 -3.53
CA ILE A 690 2.10 -34.26 -3.66
C ILE A 690 1.84 -33.04 -2.76
N ILE A 691 2.38 -33.05 -1.55
CA ILE A 691 2.28 -31.92 -0.63
C ILE A 691 2.96 -30.68 -1.21
N SER A 692 4.13 -30.84 -1.82
CA SER A 692 4.86 -29.76 -2.49
C SER A 692 4.06 -29.19 -3.66
N VAL A 693 3.36 -30.04 -4.44
CA VAL A 693 2.43 -29.60 -5.48
C VAL A 693 1.28 -28.77 -4.89
N VAL A 694 0.66 -29.22 -3.80
CA VAL A 694 -0.43 -28.47 -3.14
C VAL A 694 0.06 -27.10 -2.66
N GLN A 695 1.25 -27.02 -2.04
CA GLN A 695 1.84 -25.75 -1.61
C GLN A 695 2.16 -24.83 -2.80
N ALA A 696 2.71 -25.37 -3.88
CA ALA A 696 2.99 -24.62 -5.09
C ALA A 696 1.71 -24.07 -5.74
N LEU A 697 0.63 -24.86 -5.78
CA LEU A 697 -0.68 -24.39 -6.25
C LEU A 697 -1.18 -23.21 -5.40
N ILE A 698 -1.08 -23.30 -4.07
CA ILE A 698 -1.49 -22.21 -3.18
C ILE A 698 -0.71 -20.94 -3.49
N ILE A 699 0.62 -21.02 -3.61
CA ILE A 699 1.46 -19.87 -3.97
C ILE A 699 1.05 -19.29 -5.32
N ILE A 700 0.90 -20.14 -6.35
CA ILE A 700 0.57 -19.71 -7.72
C ILE A 700 -0.77 -18.99 -7.74
N PHE A 701 -1.82 -19.57 -7.15
CA PHE A 701 -3.15 -18.96 -7.19
C PHE A 701 -3.20 -17.64 -6.41
N ILE A 702 -2.49 -17.52 -5.29
CA ILE A 702 -2.48 -16.23 -4.57
C ILE A 702 -1.63 -15.19 -5.31
N ALA A 703 -0.52 -15.61 -5.93
CA ALA A 703 0.32 -14.74 -6.75
C ALA A 703 -0.32 -14.35 -8.10
N ALA A 704 -1.30 -15.12 -8.58
CA ALA A 704 -2.01 -14.91 -9.85
C ALA A 704 -3.48 -14.51 -9.64
N PRO A 705 -3.77 -13.34 -9.05
CA PRO A 705 -5.13 -12.90 -8.78
C PRO A 705 -6.00 -12.82 -10.05
N GLU A 706 -5.42 -12.53 -11.22
CA GLU A 706 -6.19 -12.47 -12.47
C GLU A 706 -6.75 -13.84 -12.88
N VAL A 707 -6.05 -14.94 -12.60
CA VAL A 707 -6.54 -16.30 -12.87
C VAL A 707 -7.74 -16.59 -11.98
N VAL A 708 -7.66 -16.23 -10.70
CA VAL A 708 -8.77 -16.40 -9.75
C VAL A 708 -9.98 -15.55 -10.16
N ARG A 709 -9.76 -14.30 -10.60
CA ARG A 709 -10.83 -13.46 -11.15
C ARG A 709 -11.50 -14.09 -12.37
N LEU A 710 -10.72 -14.69 -13.27
CA LEU A 710 -11.25 -15.38 -14.44
C LEU A 710 -12.13 -16.57 -14.04
N ILE A 711 -11.67 -17.41 -13.11
CA ILE A 711 -12.39 -18.58 -12.61
C ILE A 711 -13.74 -18.18 -11.98
N TYR A 712 -13.74 -17.14 -11.13
CA TYR A 712 -14.93 -16.69 -10.42
C TYR A 712 -15.71 -15.58 -11.11
N ARG A 713 -15.30 -15.16 -12.31
CA ARG A 713 -15.91 -14.06 -13.10
C ARG A 713 -16.05 -12.75 -12.31
N ILE A 714 -15.06 -12.44 -11.47
CA ILE A 714 -15.03 -11.21 -10.66
C ILE A 714 -14.45 -10.07 -11.51
N ARG A 715 -15.16 -8.94 -11.58
CA ARG A 715 -14.66 -7.75 -12.29
C ARG A 715 -13.37 -7.25 -11.63
N ALA A 716 -12.33 -7.02 -12.43
CA ALA A 716 -11.10 -6.40 -11.94
C ALA A 716 -11.42 -4.99 -11.40
N PRO A 717 -10.93 -4.61 -10.20
CA PRO A 717 -10.91 -3.22 -9.79
C PRO A 717 -10.04 -2.45 -10.79
N LYS A 718 -10.57 -1.39 -11.41
CA LYS A 718 -9.76 -0.49 -12.23
C LYS A 718 -9.03 0.47 -11.30
N GLU A 719 -7.88 0.06 -10.77
CA GLU A 719 -6.92 1.05 -10.28
C GLU A 719 -5.45 0.61 -10.35
N LYS A 720 -4.63 1.66 -10.44
CA LYS A 720 -3.27 1.77 -10.96
C LYS A 720 -2.33 0.68 -10.42
N ALA A 721 -1.73 -0.05 -11.34
CA ALA A 721 -0.54 -0.81 -11.04
C ALA A 721 0.58 0.15 -10.60
N GLU A 722 0.79 0.30 -9.29
CA GLU A 722 2.17 0.41 -8.79
C GLU A 722 2.85 -0.92 -9.10
N ALA A 723 3.22 -1.11 -10.36
CA ALA A 723 4.09 -2.20 -10.75
C ALA A 723 5.44 -1.95 -10.06
N ILE A 724 5.77 -2.78 -9.09
CA ILE A 724 7.15 -2.90 -8.63
C ILE A 724 7.90 -3.53 -9.80
N PHE A 725 8.53 -2.69 -10.62
CA PHE A 725 9.33 -3.14 -11.74
C PHE A 725 10.57 -3.87 -11.21
N THR A 726 10.48 -5.19 -11.04
CA THR A 726 11.68 -6.01 -10.98
C THR A 726 12.26 -6.08 -12.38
N ARG A 727 13.36 -5.38 -12.64
CA ARG A 727 14.12 -5.51 -13.90
C ARG A 727 14.94 -6.80 -13.87
N GLY A 728 14.26 -7.94 -13.89
CA GLY A 728 14.84 -9.23 -14.20
C GLY A 728 14.27 -9.68 -15.54
N TRP A 729 15.14 -9.79 -16.55
CA TRP A 729 14.88 -10.14 -17.96
C TRP A 729 14.52 -8.96 -18.89
N GLY A 730 15.47 -8.61 -19.77
CA GLY A 730 15.17 -8.11 -21.11
C GLY A 730 15.25 -6.60 -21.41
N HIS A 731 15.46 -5.70 -20.45
CA HIS A 731 15.49 -4.26 -20.74
C HIS A 731 16.75 -3.55 -20.22
N VAL A 732 17.60 -3.16 -21.19
CA VAL A 732 18.79 -2.29 -21.05
C VAL A 732 18.39 -0.81 -21.07
#